data_AF-A0A4Z0YQW7-F1
#
_entry.id   AF-A0A4Z0YQW7-F1
#
_cell.length_a   1.000
_cell.length_b   1.000
_cell.length_c   1.000
_cell.angle_alpha   90.00
_cell.angle_beta   90.00
_cell.angle_gamma   90.00
#
_symmetry.space_group_name_H-M   'P 1'
#
loop_
_entity.id
_entity.type
_entity.pdbx_description
1 polymer ?
#
loop_
_entity_poly.entity_id
_entity_poly.type
_entity_poly.pdbx_seq_one_letter_code
_entity_poly.pdbx_strand_id
1 'polypeptide(L)'
;MEHSASLEYDREDPPKASTTFYQSSCPAIKNDLSKTNVTSIEKSDISDQGSNSDIVFESEGISIASSVDNGVIQKTFEGSKSRWIKDPVISQWCNPEHRIHEVLSEVNDLYNDWRIVEPGPFALSPNSLWLDTGRAIADVGLPWHNNQVNLPNEIDTSWPFHFKEFELQLLQAKGARVGDPNPSGYVTSYDEANLYCIRALQQELREQFRTQKPLLFYDQFDTELISAAGKLFGLEVHHVSLSNAMESRRQELLSVTSNVTRPIIFAATLCNSTVEYDDLSVVDQLSRMFLLMLHVDAFRSFDYITGVSSIGERRSGEKLKLAVRNFKQSLPDDDSSILASTIVAGGLNSSRHDPAVALKPASLGGKPTRVSYIRAFDSTLSGSRDAIAPLWMAIYERRLGDRGLRDTCQYLESLRSYVLRMLKHKNISTTTSPYSTDIIVQSCTETQRELLLGLGSTITAKEDIILSINPCFSAIRLHSLLHAGLPLRYDNRMDETTLCYKDFVSLYPIPQDVLNQLQITIQSWQITTRSIAGYPIHMGSLSALGPIIGLFWDLNIPKDWIESKSGEIISSRMKAFGLASPESRKNFKGIFTNGSTMGNRCGIMTALEHFPDAFIYFSAETHYSVIKTLRDCDTLANRWTRKGTRYSQISCASNGSILVEALVQQAIADQKRCIGSGVKYHMILLVNMGTTFVGARDDIVGIYQNLSKAGIQISYIHVDGALDFGFETCGIELGPCGAASNDGKPLVQGVTISHHKALGQMVSGEVLCFSPENQLPSSLSNLVPRAFSRLGSLTEFMSLATCP
;
A
#
# COMPACT_ATOMS: atom_id res chain seq x y z
N MET A 1 34.49 -3.91 -38.61
CA MET A 1 34.69 -4.80 -39.77
C MET A 1 34.47 -6.23 -39.27
N GLU A 2 33.30 -6.55 -38.73
CA GLU A 2 32.02 -6.79 -39.43
C GLU A 2 32.13 -7.88 -40.50
N HIS A 3 31.69 -9.08 -40.13
CA HIS A 3 31.06 -10.01 -41.06
C HIS A 3 29.68 -10.38 -40.49
N SER A 4 28.68 -9.86 -41.17
CA SER A 4 27.26 -10.15 -41.06
C SER A 4 26.95 -11.53 -41.63
N ALA A 5 26.22 -12.35 -40.88
CA ALA A 5 25.47 -13.48 -41.41
C ALA A 5 24.06 -13.41 -40.83
N SER A 6 23.15 -12.92 -41.66
CA SER A 6 21.70 -12.93 -41.51
C SER A 6 21.17 -14.36 -41.64
N LEU A 7 20.41 -14.84 -40.65
CA LEU A 7 19.58 -16.03 -40.76
C LEU A 7 18.11 -15.60 -40.67
N GLU A 8 17.41 -15.81 -41.78
CA GLU A 8 15.97 -15.65 -41.96
C GLU A 8 15.22 -16.63 -41.05
N TYR A 9 14.21 -16.13 -40.33
CA TYR A 9 13.24 -16.95 -39.62
C TYR A 9 12.02 -17.16 -40.52
N ASP A 10 11.77 -18.43 -40.85
CA ASP A 10 10.56 -18.90 -41.51
C ASP A 10 9.31 -18.46 -40.73
N ARG A 11 8.38 -17.82 -41.44
CA ARG A 11 7.04 -17.51 -40.96
C ARG A 11 6.17 -18.76 -41.11
N GLU A 12 5.85 -19.42 -40.01
CA GLU A 12 4.74 -20.37 -39.96
C GLU A 12 3.41 -19.59 -39.85
N ASP A 13 2.55 -19.76 -40.85
CA ASP A 13 1.18 -19.25 -40.88
C ASP A 13 0.31 -19.92 -39.80
N PRO A 14 -0.60 -19.17 -39.13
CA PRO A 14 -1.52 -19.76 -38.15
C PRO A 14 -2.63 -20.58 -38.83
N PRO A 15 -3.14 -21.65 -38.19
CA PRO A 15 -4.16 -22.51 -38.79
C PRO A 15 -5.51 -21.81 -38.91
N LYS A 16 -6.12 -21.92 -40.10
CA LYS A 16 -7.46 -21.45 -40.45
C LYS A 16 -8.52 -22.15 -39.59
N ALA A 17 -9.25 -21.37 -38.78
CA ALA A 17 -10.44 -21.85 -38.07
C ALA A 17 -11.59 -22.09 -39.06
N SER A 18 -12.00 -23.35 -39.21
CA SER A 18 -13.20 -23.76 -39.93
C SER A 18 -14.44 -23.48 -39.08
N THR A 19 -15.35 -22.70 -39.63
CA THR A 19 -16.67 -22.39 -39.07
C THR A 19 -17.64 -23.50 -39.45
N THR A 20 -17.93 -24.42 -38.53
CA THR A 20 -19.07 -25.34 -38.63
C THR A 20 -20.18 -24.87 -37.70
N PHE A 21 -21.23 -24.30 -38.29
CA PHE A 21 -22.51 -23.99 -37.66
C PHE A 21 -23.22 -25.30 -37.27
N TYR A 22 -23.56 -25.46 -36.00
CA TYR A 22 -24.59 -26.40 -35.56
C TYR A 22 -25.88 -25.63 -35.30
N GLN A 23 -26.88 -25.88 -36.14
CA GLN A 23 -28.29 -25.55 -35.89
C GLN A 23 -28.84 -26.51 -34.82
N SER A 24 -29.50 -25.98 -33.79
CA SER A 24 -30.54 -26.71 -33.08
C SER A 24 -31.72 -25.80 -32.73
N SER A 25 -32.86 -26.26 -33.21
CA SER A 25 -34.23 -25.75 -33.20
C SER A 25 -34.82 -25.42 -31.82
N CYS A 26 -35.42 -24.23 -31.70
CA CYS A 26 -36.42 -23.87 -30.67
C CYS A 26 -37.84 -24.17 -31.18
N PRO A 27 -38.76 -24.70 -30.35
CA PRO A 27 -40.18 -24.64 -30.64
C PRO A 27 -40.80 -23.37 -30.05
N ALA A 28 -41.53 -22.65 -30.91
CA ALA A 28 -42.38 -21.52 -30.55
C ALA A 28 -43.63 -21.99 -29.79
N ILE A 29 -44.00 -21.31 -28.71
CA ILE A 29 -45.37 -21.33 -28.17
C ILE A 29 -45.82 -19.88 -27.88
N LYS A 30 -47.09 -19.66 -28.25
CA LYS A 30 -47.79 -18.42 -28.53
C LYS A 30 -48.09 -17.56 -27.30
N ASN A 31 -48.14 -16.25 -27.54
CA ASN A 31 -48.86 -15.24 -26.76
C ASN A 31 -50.34 -15.61 -26.61
N ASP A 32 -50.89 -15.36 -25.42
CA ASP A 32 -52.28 -14.93 -25.31
C ASP A 32 -52.43 -13.81 -24.27
N LEU A 33 -53.09 -12.74 -24.71
CA LEU A 33 -53.37 -11.49 -23.99
C LEU A 33 -54.85 -11.48 -23.62
N SER A 34 -55.16 -11.29 -22.34
CA SER A 34 -56.47 -10.80 -21.89
C SER A 34 -56.30 -10.07 -20.55
N LYS A 35 -56.33 -8.72 -20.53
CA LYS A 35 -57.51 -7.85 -20.33
C LYS A 35 -57.85 -7.58 -18.85
N THR A 36 -57.64 -6.31 -18.45
CA THR A 36 -58.52 -5.45 -17.59
C THR A 36 -58.75 -5.88 -16.12
N ASN A 37 -58.88 -5.03 -15.10
CA ASN A 37 -59.33 -3.63 -14.98
C ASN A 37 -58.89 -2.99 -13.65
N VAL A 38 -58.95 -1.66 -13.63
CA VAL A 38 -58.82 -0.72 -12.50
C VAL A 38 -60.12 -0.64 -11.67
N THR A 39 -60.02 -0.52 -10.33
CA THR A 39 -61.01 0.08 -9.40
C THR A 39 -60.32 0.30 -8.04
N SER A 40 -60.00 1.55 -7.64
CA SER A 40 -60.83 2.53 -6.89
C SER A 40 -61.02 2.20 -5.40
N ILE A 41 -60.52 3.12 -4.58
CA ILE A 41 -60.52 3.17 -3.10
C ILE A 41 -61.87 3.71 -2.61
N GLU A 42 -62.46 3.04 -1.62
CA GLU A 42 -63.58 3.57 -0.81
C GLU A 42 -63.18 3.75 0.66
N LYS A 43 -63.71 4.82 1.24
CA LYS A 43 -63.64 5.26 2.64
C LYS A 43 -64.63 4.49 3.51
N SER A 44 -64.41 4.45 4.83
CA SER A 44 -65.49 4.35 5.82
C SER A 44 -65.15 5.06 7.14
N ASP A 45 -66.19 5.65 7.72
CA ASP A 45 -66.27 6.68 8.76
C ASP A 45 -66.19 6.22 10.24
N ILE A 46 -65.66 7.13 11.08
CA ILE A 46 -66.19 7.76 12.34
C ILE A 46 -66.95 6.92 13.40
N SER A 47 -66.52 7.05 14.68
CA SER A 47 -67.42 7.29 15.84
C SER A 47 -66.71 7.83 17.09
N ASP A 48 -67.43 8.72 17.79
CA ASP A 48 -67.11 9.68 18.86
C ASP A 48 -67.08 9.18 20.34
N GLN A 49 -66.70 10.12 21.23
CA GLN A 49 -66.96 10.30 22.70
C GLN A 49 -65.77 9.99 23.65
N GLY A 50 -65.38 10.78 24.67
CA GLY A 50 -65.76 12.10 25.20
C GLY A 50 -64.98 12.42 26.52
N SER A 51 -64.56 13.69 26.67
CA SER A 51 -64.13 14.51 27.85
C SER A 51 -63.68 13.93 29.22
N ASN A 52 -62.50 14.36 29.75
CA ASN A 52 -62.38 15.33 30.88
C ASN A 52 -60.92 15.71 31.28
N SER A 53 -60.70 17.03 31.41
CA SER A 53 -59.82 17.82 32.32
C SER A 53 -58.50 17.25 32.90
N ASP A 54 -57.33 17.89 32.63
CA ASP A 54 -56.77 19.01 33.42
C ASP A 54 -55.34 19.37 32.96
N ILE A 55 -55.01 20.66 33.11
CA ILE A 55 -53.81 21.35 32.61
C ILE A 55 -52.65 21.21 33.61
N VAL A 56 -51.46 20.79 33.15
CA VAL A 56 -50.17 21.20 33.75
C VAL A 56 -49.14 21.42 32.62
N PHE A 57 -48.52 22.60 32.63
CA PHE A 57 -47.47 23.05 31.72
C PHE A 57 -46.17 22.26 31.91
N GLU A 58 -45.55 21.78 30.83
CA GLU A 58 -44.10 21.53 30.80
C GLU A 58 -43.54 21.61 29.37
N SER A 59 -42.32 22.13 29.29
CA SER A 59 -41.63 22.70 28.14
C SER A 59 -41.40 21.74 26.95
N GLU A 60 -41.70 22.22 25.74
CA GLU A 60 -41.31 21.58 24.48
C GLU A 60 -39.78 21.58 24.32
N GLY A 61 -39.14 20.49 24.77
CA GLY A 61 -37.88 20.03 24.21
C GLY A 61 -38.18 19.18 22.98
N ILE A 62 -38.00 19.74 21.79
CA ILE A 62 -38.01 18.96 20.54
C ILE A 62 -36.76 18.06 20.53
N SER A 63 -36.92 16.86 21.10
CA SER A 63 -36.02 15.73 20.90
C SER A 63 -36.24 15.21 19.49
N ILE A 64 -35.39 15.62 18.55
CA ILE A 64 -35.21 14.89 17.29
C ILE A 64 -34.38 13.66 17.64
N ALA A 65 -35.03 12.64 18.20
CA ALA A 65 -34.49 11.30 18.22
C ALA A 65 -34.44 10.80 16.77
N SER A 66 -33.27 10.92 16.13
CA SER A 66 -32.99 10.25 14.87
C SER A 66 -33.16 8.74 15.09
N SER A 67 -34.13 8.12 14.43
CA SER A 67 -34.29 6.67 14.42
C SER A 67 -33.00 6.02 13.95
N VAL A 68 -32.27 5.34 14.85
CA VAL A 68 -31.11 4.54 14.49
C VAL A 68 -31.61 3.35 13.66
N ASP A 69 -31.32 3.33 12.36
CA ASP A 69 -31.63 2.19 11.50
C ASP A 69 -30.68 1.02 11.87
N ASN A 70 -31.12 0.16 12.78
CA ASN A 70 -30.30 -0.85 13.46
C ASN A 70 -29.79 -2.00 12.57
N GLY A 71 -30.00 -1.99 11.25
CA GLY A 71 -29.63 -3.14 10.40
C GLY A 71 -29.11 -2.79 9.01
N VAL A 72 -28.43 -1.65 8.82
CA VAL A 72 -27.92 -1.25 7.49
C VAL A 72 -26.97 -2.29 6.91
N ILE A 73 -26.06 -2.82 7.73
CA ILE A 73 -25.08 -3.83 7.31
C ILE A 73 -25.79 -5.14 6.92
N GLN A 74 -26.67 -5.65 7.78
CA GLN A 74 -27.42 -6.90 7.52
C GLN A 74 -28.32 -6.76 6.29
N LYS A 75 -29.07 -5.65 6.15
CA LYS A 75 -29.91 -5.39 4.98
C LYS A 75 -29.08 -5.34 3.70
N THR A 76 -27.90 -4.72 3.74
CA THR A 76 -26.99 -4.63 2.59
C THR A 76 -26.43 -6.00 2.22
N PHE A 77 -26.10 -6.83 3.21
CA PHE A 77 -25.57 -8.18 3.02
C PHE A 77 -26.64 -9.11 2.43
N GLU A 78 -27.85 -9.07 2.99
CA GLU A 78 -29.01 -9.80 2.50
C GLU A 78 -29.41 -9.36 1.08
N GLY A 79 -29.41 -8.05 0.82
CA GLY A 79 -29.67 -7.47 -0.50
C GLY A 79 -28.61 -7.84 -1.56
N SER A 80 -27.41 -8.24 -1.15
CA SER A 80 -26.34 -8.66 -2.07
C SER A 80 -26.42 -10.14 -2.47
N LYS A 81 -27.35 -10.95 -1.95
CA LYS A 81 -27.44 -12.39 -2.27
C LYS A 81 -27.51 -12.72 -3.77
N SER A 82 -28.11 -11.85 -4.57
CA SER A 82 -28.22 -12.03 -6.03
C SER A 82 -26.89 -11.93 -6.80
N ARG A 83 -25.86 -11.34 -6.18
CA ARG A 83 -24.51 -11.22 -6.75
C ARG A 83 -23.52 -12.23 -6.18
N TRP A 84 -23.88 -13.01 -5.15
CA TRP A 84 -22.96 -13.96 -4.55
C TRP A 84 -22.48 -15.02 -5.55
N ILE A 85 -21.17 -15.23 -5.57
CA ILE A 85 -20.55 -16.37 -6.24
C ILE A 85 -20.58 -17.53 -5.23
N LYS A 86 -21.28 -18.61 -5.59
CA LYS A 86 -21.42 -19.77 -4.71
C LYS A 86 -20.15 -20.62 -4.75
N ASP A 87 -19.51 -20.74 -3.59
CA ASP A 87 -18.41 -21.66 -3.32
C ASP A 87 -18.62 -22.37 -1.96
N PRO A 88 -17.78 -23.35 -1.58
CA PRO A 88 -17.95 -24.08 -0.32
C PRO A 88 -17.91 -23.22 0.96
N VAL A 89 -17.31 -22.03 0.92
CA VAL A 89 -17.26 -21.08 2.04
C VAL A 89 -18.51 -20.19 2.02
N ILE A 90 -18.75 -19.47 0.92
CA ILE A 90 -19.84 -18.49 0.80
C ILE A 90 -21.21 -19.15 0.89
N SER A 91 -21.36 -20.37 0.40
CA SER A 91 -22.63 -21.10 0.47
C SER A 91 -23.09 -21.36 1.92
N GLN A 92 -22.14 -21.44 2.87
CA GLN A 92 -22.46 -21.64 4.30
C GLN A 92 -23.04 -20.37 4.95
N TRP A 93 -22.74 -19.19 4.40
CA TRP A 93 -23.21 -17.91 4.95
C TRP A 93 -24.72 -17.69 4.78
N CYS A 94 -25.36 -18.50 3.93
CA CYS A 94 -26.83 -18.57 3.83
C CYS A 94 -27.47 -19.11 5.11
N ASN A 95 -26.74 -19.84 5.96
CA ASN A 95 -27.24 -20.31 7.25
C ASN A 95 -27.28 -19.14 8.24
N PRO A 96 -28.45 -18.78 8.81
CA PRO A 96 -28.58 -17.73 9.82
C PRO A 96 -27.78 -18.00 11.10
N GLU A 97 -27.48 -19.26 11.40
CA GLU A 97 -26.68 -19.67 12.58
C GLU A 97 -25.17 -19.60 12.31
N HIS A 98 -24.75 -19.26 11.09
CA HIS A 98 -23.34 -19.12 10.76
C HIS A 98 -22.75 -17.89 11.48
N ARG A 99 -21.55 -18.06 12.07
CA ARG A 99 -20.83 -17.03 12.84
C ARG A 99 -20.69 -15.68 12.12
N ILE A 100 -20.72 -15.66 10.78
CA ILE A 100 -20.70 -14.42 9.99
C ILE A 100 -21.79 -13.43 10.42
N HIS A 101 -22.97 -13.88 10.85
CA HIS A 101 -24.05 -12.98 11.27
C HIS A 101 -23.74 -12.25 12.59
N GLU A 102 -22.97 -12.86 13.49
CA GLU A 102 -22.43 -12.20 14.69
C GLU A 102 -21.45 -11.10 14.30
N VAL A 103 -20.58 -11.39 13.34
CA VAL A 103 -19.57 -10.46 12.84
C VAL A 103 -20.23 -9.28 12.14
N LEU A 104 -21.26 -9.52 11.33
CA LEU A 104 -22.05 -8.47 10.69
C LEU A 104 -22.73 -7.59 11.73
N SER A 105 -23.12 -8.13 12.90
CA SER A 105 -23.63 -7.35 14.02
C SER A 105 -22.55 -6.42 14.60
N GLU A 106 -21.35 -6.95 14.90
CA GLU A 106 -20.23 -6.12 15.37
C GLU A 106 -19.88 -5.03 14.35
N VAL A 107 -19.84 -5.37 13.05
CA VAL A 107 -19.58 -4.42 11.96
C VAL A 107 -20.67 -3.35 11.87
N ASN A 108 -21.94 -3.68 12.15
CA ASN A 108 -23.03 -2.70 12.18
C ASN A 108 -22.88 -1.70 13.33
N ASP A 109 -22.45 -2.17 14.50
CA ASP A 109 -22.16 -1.30 15.64
C ASP A 109 -21.00 -0.35 15.29
N LEU A 110 -19.91 -0.89 14.73
CA LEU A 110 -18.77 -0.08 14.26
C LEU A 110 -19.19 0.95 13.19
N TYR A 111 -20.06 0.57 12.25
CA TYR A 111 -20.59 1.49 11.24
C TYR A 111 -21.38 2.65 11.88
N ASN A 112 -22.23 2.35 12.85
CA ASN A 112 -23.03 3.35 13.55
C ASN A 112 -22.15 4.28 14.42
N ASP A 113 -21.11 3.73 15.04
CA ASP A 113 -20.17 4.49 15.85
C ASP A 113 -19.28 5.40 14.99
N TRP A 114 -18.75 4.90 13.88
CA TRP A 114 -17.77 5.65 13.08
C TRP A 114 -18.41 6.69 12.16
N ARG A 115 -19.66 6.52 11.73
CA ARG A 115 -20.35 7.52 10.90
C ARG A 115 -20.65 8.83 11.63
N ILE A 116 -20.65 8.83 12.96
CA ILE A 116 -20.88 10.04 13.77
C ILE A 116 -19.56 10.72 14.21
N VAL A 117 -18.40 10.12 13.91
CA VAL A 117 -17.09 10.69 14.26
C VAL A 117 -16.73 11.80 13.27
N GLU A 118 -16.82 13.06 13.72
CA GLU A 118 -16.27 14.19 12.98
C GLU A 118 -14.79 14.38 13.33
N PRO A 119 -13.87 14.43 12.34
CA PRO A 119 -12.47 14.70 12.61
C PRO A 119 -12.28 16.15 13.10
N GLY A 120 -11.34 16.34 14.03
CA GLY A 120 -10.94 17.68 14.47
C GLY A 120 -10.39 18.52 13.31
N PRO A 121 -10.49 19.87 13.38
CA PRO A 121 -10.11 20.76 12.28
C PRO A 121 -8.64 20.65 11.86
N PHE A 122 -7.75 20.22 12.76
CA PHE A 122 -6.32 20.03 12.46
C PHE A 122 -5.91 18.57 12.24
N ALA A 123 -6.88 17.65 12.24
CA ALA A 123 -6.60 16.24 12.02
C ALA A 123 -6.12 15.99 10.58
N LEU A 124 -5.11 15.13 10.43
CA LEU A 124 -4.72 14.54 9.15
C LEU A 124 -5.74 13.47 8.75
N SER A 125 -6.93 13.93 8.33
CA SER A 125 -8.04 13.09 7.88
C SER A 125 -8.31 13.33 6.39
N PRO A 126 -8.85 12.33 5.66
CA PRO A 126 -9.21 12.51 4.27
C PRO A 126 -10.20 13.66 4.10
N ASN A 127 -10.03 14.43 3.03
CA ASN A 127 -10.90 15.56 2.75
C ASN A 127 -12.23 15.15 2.12
N SER A 128 -13.18 16.09 2.05
CA SER A 128 -14.52 15.83 1.51
C SER A 128 -14.50 15.31 0.06
N LEU A 129 -13.59 15.80 -0.80
CA LEU A 129 -13.41 15.28 -2.15
C LEU A 129 -12.93 13.83 -2.16
N TRP A 130 -12.04 13.47 -1.23
CA TRP A 130 -11.55 12.10 -1.10
C TRP A 130 -12.65 11.15 -0.64
N LEU A 131 -13.42 11.52 0.39
CA LEU A 131 -14.53 10.71 0.90
C LEU A 131 -15.67 10.58 -0.12
N ASP A 132 -16.01 11.67 -0.81
CA ASP A 132 -16.99 11.69 -1.90
C ASP A 132 -16.57 10.77 -3.07
N THR A 133 -15.28 10.74 -3.38
CA THR A 133 -14.73 9.79 -4.36
C THR A 133 -14.93 8.35 -3.90
N GLY A 134 -14.74 8.06 -2.62
CA GLY A 134 -14.99 6.74 -2.07
C GLY A 134 -16.43 6.29 -2.19
N ARG A 135 -17.36 7.15 -1.80
CA ARG A 135 -18.80 6.90 -1.95
C ARG A 135 -19.15 6.64 -3.41
N ALA A 136 -18.67 7.46 -4.35
CA ALA A 136 -18.96 7.29 -5.76
C ALA A 136 -18.39 5.99 -6.35
N ILE A 137 -17.19 5.56 -5.93
CA ILE A 137 -16.60 4.28 -6.37
C ILE A 137 -17.39 3.10 -5.75
N ALA A 138 -17.88 3.23 -4.51
CA ALA A 138 -18.75 2.22 -3.90
C ALA A 138 -20.09 2.10 -4.66
N ASP A 139 -20.70 3.23 -5.03
CA ASP A 139 -21.98 3.31 -5.74
C ASP A 139 -21.94 2.66 -7.14
N VAL A 140 -20.80 2.69 -7.83
CA VAL A 140 -20.63 1.97 -9.12
C VAL A 140 -20.42 0.46 -8.95
N GLY A 141 -20.40 -0.05 -7.71
CA GLY A 141 -20.42 -1.47 -7.39
C GLY A 141 -19.07 -2.08 -6.99
N LEU A 142 -18.12 -1.26 -6.54
CA LEU A 142 -16.84 -1.70 -5.98
C LEU A 142 -16.86 -1.73 -4.43
N PRO A 143 -15.95 -2.47 -3.77
CA PRO A 143 -14.98 -3.39 -4.38
C PRO A 143 -15.66 -4.68 -4.88
N TRP A 144 -15.23 -5.14 -6.05
CA TRP A 144 -15.61 -6.43 -6.63
C TRP A 144 -14.36 -7.25 -6.96
N HIS A 145 -13.42 -6.60 -7.67
CA HIS A 145 -12.05 -7.05 -7.87
C HIS A 145 -11.10 -5.88 -7.65
N ASN A 146 -9.96 -6.14 -7.04
CA ASN A 146 -8.97 -5.11 -6.73
C ASN A 146 -7.53 -5.58 -6.91
N ASN A 147 -7.28 -6.64 -7.68
CA ASN A 147 -5.92 -7.08 -7.95
C ASN A 147 -5.41 -6.52 -9.28
N GLN A 148 -4.22 -5.94 -9.21
CA GLN A 148 -3.45 -5.43 -10.33
C GLN A 148 -2.05 -6.06 -10.28
N VAL A 149 -1.46 -6.29 -11.44
CA VAL A 149 -0.08 -6.80 -11.54
C VAL A 149 0.74 -5.90 -12.42
N ASN A 150 2.06 -5.89 -12.23
CA ASN A 150 3.03 -5.18 -13.08
C ASN A 150 2.88 -3.66 -13.08
N LEU A 151 3.66 -3.00 -13.94
CA LEU A 151 3.54 -1.57 -14.20
C LEU A 151 2.24 -1.23 -14.96
N PRO A 152 1.81 0.06 -14.93
CA PRO A 152 0.56 0.48 -15.57
C PRO A 152 0.58 0.35 -17.11
N ASN A 153 1.75 0.50 -17.72
CA ASN A 153 1.95 0.34 -19.15
C ASN A 153 2.13 -1.13 -19.61
N GLU A 154 2.21 -2.09 -18.69
CA GLU A 154 2.42 -3.51 -18.97
C GLU A 154 1.09 -4.28 -18.94
N ILE A 155 0.32 -4.26 -20.03
CA ILE A 155 -1.02 -4.87 -20.07
C ILE A 155 -0.94 -6.36 -20.42
N ASP A 156 -1.46 -7.22 -19.54
CA ASP A 156 -1.70 -8.64 -19.85
C ASP A 156 -3.12 -8.80 -20.39
N THR A 157 -3.25 -9.07 -21.69
CA THR A 157 -4.56 -9.28 -22.34
C THR A 157 -5.40 -10.43 -21.77
N SER A 158 -4.78 -11.38 -21.05
CA SER A 158 -5.51 -12.44 -20.34
C SER A 158 -6.09 -11.98 -19.00
N TRP A 159 -5.75 -10.76 -18.56
CA TRP A 159 -6.22 -10.13 -17.35
C TRP A 159 -7.07 -8.89 -17.65
N PRO A 160 -8.40 -9.03 -17.81
CA PRO A 160 -9.26 -7.89 -18.17
C PRO A 160 -9.68 -7.02 -16.97
N PHE A 161 -9.48 -7.48 -15.73
CA PHE A 161 -9.98 -6.84 -14.52
C PHE A 161 -8.94 -5.89 -13.91
N HIS A 162 -8.75 -4.70 -14.47
CA HIS A 162 -7.78 -3.73 -13.96
C HIS A 162 -8.15 -2.26 -14.23
N PHE A 163 -7.55 -1.34 -13.49
CA PHE A 163 -7.65 0.12 -13.71
C PHE A 163 -6.33 0.74 -14.20
N LYS A 164 -5.53 -0.01 -14.97
CA LYS A 164 -4.21 0.45 -15.44
C LYS A 164 -4.23 1.77 -16.20
N GLU A 165 -5.26 2.01 -17.00
CA GLU A 165 -5.40 3.26 -17.73
C GLU A 165 -5.54 4.47 -16.81
N PHE A 166 -6.34 4.35 -15.74
CA PHE A 166 -6.46 5.39 -14.71
C PHE A 166 -5.14 5.64 -14.00
N GLU A 167 -4.42 4.57 -13.64
CA GLU A 167 -3.11 4.66 -13.00
C GLU A 167 -2.06 5.33 -13.91
N LEU A 168 -2.06 4.99 -15.21
CA LEU A 168 -1.17 5.58 -16.20
C LEU A 168 -1.45 7.09 -16.35
N GLN A 169 -2.71 7.48 -16.46
CA GLN A 169 -3.11 8.89 -16.55
C GLN A 169 -2.71 9.68 -15.30
N LEU A 170 -2.85 9.08 -14.11
CA LEU A 170 -2.38 9.69 -12.85
C LEU A 170 -0.86 9.89 -12.84
N LEU A 171 -0.09 8.89 -13.28
CA LEU A 171 1.37 9.00 -13.40
C LEU A 171 1.74 10.13 -14.37
N GLN A 172 1.10 10.20 -15.53
CA GLN A 172 1.34 11.25 -16.53
C GLN A 172 1.00 12.64 -15.98
N ALA A 173 -0.12 12.78 -15.27
CA ALA A 173 -0.53 14.05 -14.65
C ALA A 173 0.49 14.52 -13.61
N LYS A 174 0.92 13.64 -12.70
CA LYS A 174 1.94 13.99 -11.70
C LYS A 174 3.31 14.20 -12.32
N GLY A 175 3.74 13.36 -13.26
CA GLY A 175 5.00 13.50 -13.98
C GLY A 175 5.11 14.81 -14.76
N ALA A 176 4.04 15.21 -15.47
CA ALA A 176 4.03 16.45 -16.24
C ALA A 176 4.30 17.68 -15.36
N ARG A 177 3.81 17.69 -14.11
CA ARG A 177 4.07 18.76 -13.14
C ARG A 177 5.55 18.89 -12.72
N VAL A 178 6.34 17.84 -12.91
CA VAL A 178 7.80 17.81 -12.69
C VAL A 178 8.60 17.63 -13.98
N GLY A 179 7.99 17.96 -15.13
CA GLY A 179 8.69 18.05 -16.42
C GLY A 179 8.89 16.72 -17.16
N ASP A 180 8.26 15.63 -16.74
CA ASP A 180 8.27 14.35 -17.45
C ASP A 180 6.83 13.87 -17.73
N PRO A 181 6.25 14.13 -18.92
CA PRO A 181 4.89 13.71 -19.23
C PRO A 181 4.74 12.21 -19.47
N ASN A 182 5.85 11.45 -19.59
CA ASN A 182 5.83 10.01 -19.82
C ASN A 182 6.69 9.27 -18.77
N PRO A 183 6.41 9.48 -17.47
CA PRO A 183 7.19 8.84 -16.44
C PRO A 183 6.86 7.34 -16.38
N SER A 184 7.72 6.58 -15.73
CA SER A 184 7.47 5.20 -15.31
C SER A 184 7.34 5.16 -13.80
N GLY A 185 6.56 4.20 -13.30
CA GLY A 185 6.24 4.13 -11.89
C GLY A 185 4.92 3.41 -11.66
N TYR A 186 4.39 3.49 -10.45
CA TYR A 186 3.09 2.94 -10.08
C TYR A 186 2.64 3.51 -8.73
N VAL A 187 1.35 3.30 -8.41
CA VAL A 187 0.75 3.66 -7.13
C VAL A 187 0.93 2.52 -6.13
N THR A 188 1.38 2.84 -4.94
CA THR A 188 1.64 1.89 -3.85
C THR A 188 1.68 2.59 -2.49
N SER A 189 2.09 1.91 -1.41
CA SER A 189 2.24 2.57 -0.10
C SER A 189 3.43 3.54 -0.09
N TYR A 190 3.39 4.51 0.83
CA TYR A 190 4.50 5.45 1.05
C TYR A 190 5.86 4.74 1.20
N ASP A 191 5.94 3.69 2.04
CA ASP A 191 7.20 3.01 2.28
C ASP A 191 7.68 2.24 1.04
N GLU A 192 6.76 1.56 0.33
CA GLU A 192 7.12 0.83 -0.89
C GLU A 192 7.54 1.77 -2.02
N ALA A 193 6.89 2.92 -2.16
CA ALA A 193 7.20 3.90 -3.19
C ALA A 193 8.65 4.42 -3.04
N ASN A 194 9.05 4.77 -1.82
CA ASN A 194 10.41 5.21 -1.52
C ASN A 194 11.43 4.07 -1.74
N LEU A 195 11.14 2.85 -1.28
CA LEU A 195 12.03 1.71 -1.52
C LEU A 195 12.16 1.37 -3.01
N TYR A 196 11.07 1.44 -3.78
CA TYR A 196 11.11 1.24 -5.22
C TYR A 196 11.97 2.29 -5.91
N CYS A 197 11.81 3.56 -5.55
CA CYS A 197 12.59 4.67 -6.07
C CYS A 197 14.10 4.51 -5.76
N ILE A 198 14.46 4.17 -4.52
CA ILE A 198 15.86 3.94 -4.14
C ILE A 198 16.42 2.68 -4.84
N ARG A 199 15.62 1.62 -4.97
CA ARG A 199 15.99 0.41 -5.72
C ARG A 199 16.32 0.73 -7.18
N ALA A 200 15.50 1.56 -7.84
CA ALA A 200 15.71 1.95 -9.24
C ALA A 200 17.05 2.71 -9.42
N LEU A 201 17.38 3.61 -8.49
CA LEU A 201 18.67 4.29 -8.49
C LEU A 201 19.83 3.31 -8.26
N GLN A 202 19.68 2.37 -7.33
CA GLN A 202 20.72 1.38 -7.10
C GLN A 202 20.93 0.44 -8.30
N GLN A 203 19.86 0.12 -9.04
CA GLN A 203 19.98 -0.66 -10.28
C GLN A 203 20.78 0.12 -11.33
N GLU A 204 20.48 1.40 -11.53
CA GLU A 204 21.21 2.28 -12.42
C GLU A 204 22.70 2.37 -12.04
N LEU A 205 22.99 2.62 -10.76
CA LEU A 205 24.36 2.68 -10.25
C LEU A 205 25.08 1.35 -10.37
N ARG A 206 24.41 0.21 -10.18
CA ARG A 206 25.03 -1.12 -10.31
C ARG A 206 25.46 -1.41 -11.74
N GLU A 207 24.69 -0.97 -12.73
CA GLU A 207 25.07 -1.11 -14.14
C GLU A 207 26.33 -0.30 -14.48
N GLN A 208 26.45 0.91 -13.92
CA GLN A 208 27.58 1.81 -14.15
C GLN A 208 28.82 1.49 -13.29
N PHE A 209 28.63 1.04 -12.05
CA PHE A 209 29.65 0.81 -11.03
C PHE A 209 29.58 -0.61 -10.45
N ARG A 210 29.80 -1.62 -11.31
CA ARG A 210 29.54 -3.04 -11.03
C ARG A 210 30.07 -3.57 -9.69
N THR A 211 31.29 -3.23 -9.31
CA THR A 211 31.97 -3.80 -8.12
C THR A 211 31.95 -2.91 -6.89
N GLN A 212 31.57 -1.64 -7.04
CA GLN A 212 31.57 -0.69 -5.93
C GLN A 212 30.34 -0.88 -5.07
N LYS A 213 30.43 -0.48 -3.80
CA LYS A 213 29.27 -0.40 -2.89
C LYS A 213 28.80 1.06 -2.81
N PRO A 214 27.67 1.42 -3.44
CA PRO A 214 27.18 2.79 -3.41
C PRO A 214 26.77 3.22 -2.00
N LEU A 215 26.81 4.54 -1.80
CA LEU A 215 26.48 5.20 -0.54
C LEU A 215 25.01 5.65 -0.56
N LEU A 216 24.30 5.52 0.56
CA LEU A 216 22.96 6.07 0.77
C LEU A 216 23.03 7.15 1.84
N PHE A 217 22.87 8.40 1.41
CA PHE A 217 22.96 9.59 2.26
C PHE A 217 21.57 10.13 2.58
N TYR A 218 21.43 10.72 3.77
CA TYR A 218 20.19 11.34 4.23
C TYR A 218 20.47 12.38 5.33
N ASP A 219 19.53 13.30 5.58
CA ASP A 219 19.52 14.15 6.77
C ASP A 219 18.19 14.02 7.53
N GLN A 220 17.10 14.65 7.05
CA GLN A 220 15.78 14.66 7.72
C GLN A 220 14.87 13.49 7.33
N PHE A 221 15.39 12.50 6.59
CA PHE A 221 14.62 11.36 6.08
C PHE A 221 14.24 10.34 7.18
N ASP A 222 13.17 9.56 6.95
CA ASP A 222 12.76 8.44 7.81
C ASP A 222 13.89 7.40 7.98
N THR A 223 14.42 7.29 9.20
CA THR A 223 15.60 6.47 9.51
C THR A 223 15.32 4.97 9.39
N GLU A 224 14.10 4.52 9.67
CA GLU A 224 13.71 3.13 9.49
C GLU A 224 13.73 2.77 8.01
N LEU A 225 13.15 3.61 7.15
CA LEU A 225 13.12 3.39 5.71
C LEU A 225 14.53 3.40 5.10
N ILE A 226 15.37 4.35 5.49
CA ILE A 226 16.78 4.40 5.06
C ILE A 226 17.52 3.12 5.46
N SER A 227 17.31 2.64 6.69
CA SER A 227 17.88 1.38 7.17
C SER A 227 17.38 0.17 6.35
N ALA A 228 16.08 0.12 6.00
CA ALA A 228 15.53 -0.89 5.07
C ALA A 228 16.23 -0.85 3.72
N ALA A 229 16.29 0.33 3.09
CA ALA A 229 16.90 0.49 1.78
C ALA A 229 18.37 0.07 1.79
N GLY A 230 19.11 0.44 2.84
CA GLY A 230 20.48 0.00 3.11
C GLY A 230 20.63 -1.51 3.06
N LYS A 231 19.83 -2.22 3.87
CA LYS A 231 19.86 -3.68 3.98
C LYS A 231 19.40 -4.40 2.71
N LEU A 232 18.31 -3.94 2.11
CA LEU A 232 17.68 -4.60 0.96
C LEU A 232 18.51 -4.49 -0.32
N PHE A 233 19.13 -3.33 -0.54
CA PHE A 233 19.79 -3.01 -1.80
C PHE A 233 21.32 -2.97 -1.69
N GLY A 234 21.85 -3.35 -0.52
CA GLY A 234 23.30 -3.46 -0.27
C GLY A 234 24.00 -2.11 -0.30
N LEU A 235 23.34 -1.06 0.19
CA LEU A 235 23.89 0.29 0.26
C LEU A 235 24.60 0.50 1.59
N GLU A 236 25.59 1.38 1.61
CA GLU A 236 26.24 1.82 2.84
C GLU A 236 25.63 3.16 3.28
N VAL A 237 24.96 3.15 4.43
CA VAL A 237 24.18 4.29 4.93
C VAL A 237 25.07 5.27 5.69
N HIS A 238 24.94 6.56 5.41
CA HIS A 238 25.58 7.64 6.15
C HIS A 238 24.62 8.80 6.37
N HIS A 239 24.56 9.31 7.60
CA HIS A 239 23.84 10.54 7.92
C HIS A 239 24.76 11.73 7.61
N VAL A 240 24.24 12.76 6.93
CA VAL A 240 24.98 13.96 6.57
C VAL A 240 24.14 15.18 6.91
N SER A 241 24.55 15.98 7.90
CA SER A 241 23.77 17.16 8.27
C SER A 241 23.91 18.28 7.24
N LEU A 242 22.77 18.68 6.66
CA LEU A 242 22.65 19.81 5.75
C LEU A 242 22.68 21.16 6.49
N SER A 243 22.78 21.17 7.82
CA SER A 243 22.99 22.39 8.60
C SER A 243 24.46 22.80 8.72
N ASN A 244 25.40 21.87 8.51
CA ASN A 244 26.83 22.12 8.62
C ASN A 244 27.36 23.04 7.51
N ALA A 245 28.47 23.75 7.75
CA ALA A 245 29.09 24.59 6.73
C ALA A 245 29.52 23.77 5.49
N MET A 246 29.45 24.39 4.30
CA MET A 246 29.67 23.69 3.03
C MET A 246 31.04 23.02 2.94
N GLU A 247 32.10 23.68 3.42
CA GLU A 247 33.45 23.11 3.39
C GLU A 247 33.58 21.89 4.30
N SER A 248 32.99 21.92 5.50
CA SER A 248 32.99 20.78 6.42
C SER A 248 32.29 19.56 5.80
N ARG A 249 31.11 19.76 5.20
CA ARG A 249 30.40 18.68 4.48
C ARG A 249 31.22 18.16 3.31
N ARG A 250 31.86 19.04 2.54
CA ARG A 250 32.73 18.64 1.42
C ARG A 250 33.84 17.70 1.89
N GLN A 251 34.51 18.04 2.99
CA GLN A 251 35.59 17.22 3.55
C GLN A 251 35.08 15.86 4.05
N GLU A 252 33.95 15.85 4.75
CA GLU A 252 33.27 14.63 5.17
C GLU A 252 32.97 13.72 3.97
N LEU A 253 32.33 14.27 2.93
CA LEU A 253 32.00 13.55 1.71
C LEU A 253 33.23 13.01 0.98
N LEU A 254 34.30 13.80 0.88
CA LEU A 254 35.57 13.35 0.26
C LEU A 254 36.14 12.12 0.98
N SER A 255 36.07 12.10 2.31
CA SER A 255 36.56 10.98 3.12
C SER A 255 35.76 9.69 2.88
N VAL A 256 34.42 9.79 2.85
CA VAL A 256 33.53 8.62 2.74
C VAL A 256 33.46 8.10 1.29
N THR A 257 33.56 9.00 0.31
CA THR A 257 33.47 8.66 -1.13
C THR A 257 34.77 8.13 -1.72
N SER A 258 35.84 7.98 -0.93
CA SER A 258 37.18 7.60 -1.42
C SER A 258 37.64 8.56 -2.54
N ASN A 259 37.68 9.86 -2.24
CA ASN A 259 37.97 10.92 -3.20
C ASN A 259 37.04 10.92 -4.43
N VAL A 260 35.72 10.96 -4.20
CA VAL A 260 34.66 11.09 -5.24
C VAL A 260 34.45 9.86 -6.12
N THR A 261 35.16 8.76 -5.87
CA THR A 261 35.08 7.57 -6.73
C THR A 261 33.82 6.73 -6.50
N ARG A 262 33.25 6.79 -5.29
CA ARG A 262 32.03 6.05 -4.93
C ARG A 262 30.76 6.84 -5.26
N PRO A 263 29.79 6.24 -5.98
CA PRO A 263 28.54 6.91 -6.27
C PRO A 263 27.63 7.00 -5.03
N ILE A 264 26.81 8.05 -5.00
CA ILE A 264 25.92 8.42 -3.90
C ILE A 264 24.47 8.42 -4.39
N ILE A 265 23.58 7.84 -3.60
CA ILE A 265 22.15 8.15 -3.60
C ILE A 265 21.91 9.07 -2.42
N PHE A 266 21.41 10.28 -2.66
CA PHE A 266 20.93 11.15 -1.58
C PHE A 266 19.41 11.03 -1.52
N ALA A 267 18.89 10.55 -0.39
CA ALA A 267 17.47 10.51 -0.11
C ALA A 267 17.08 11.75 0.69
N ALA A 268 16.37 12.67 0.03
CA ALA A 268 15.90 13.92 0.62
C ALA A 268 14.39 13.87 0.84
N THR A 269 13.89 14.46 1.93
CA THR A 269 12.46 14.64 2.18
C THR A 269 12.10 16.13 2.17
N LEU A 270 10.97 16.47 1.56
CA LEU A 270 10.44 17.83 1.58
C LEU A 270 9.54 18.10 2.79
N CYS A 271 9.04 17.06 3.44
CA CYS A 271 8.23 17.17 4.65
C CYS A 271 8.02 15.78 5.24
N ASN A 272 8.79 15.43 6.28
CA ASN A 272 8.63 14.17 6.99
C ASN A 272 7.42 14.21 7.96
N SER A 273 7.26 13.19 8.80
CA SER A 273 6.17 13.11 9.80
C SER A 273 6.26 14.15 10.91
N THR A 274 7.44 14.73 11.16
CA THR A 274 7.70 15.80 12.14
C THR A 274 7.73 17.18 11.49
N VAL A 275 7.38 17.30 10.19
CA VAL A 275 7.37 18.55 9.41
C VAL A 275 8.79 19.13 9.18
N GLU A 276 9.83 18.33 9.42
CA GLU A 276 11.21 18.66 9.05
C GLU A 276 11.43 18.36 7.55
N TYR A 277 12.41 19.04 6.95
CA TYR A 277 12.68 19.00 5.52
C TYR A 277 14.16 19.23 5.22
N ASP A 278 14.61 18.73 4.07
CA ASP A 278 15.97 18.88 3.58
C ASP A 278 16.11 20.12 2.68
N ASP A 279 17.24 20.84 2.81
CA ASP A 279 17.58 21.97 1.94
C ASP A 279 18.12 21.45 0.61
N LEU A 280 17.23 21.36 -0.38
CA LEU A 280 17.60 20.83 -1.69
C LEU A 280 18.61 21.70 -2.44
N SER A 281 18.75 22.99 -2.12
CA SER A 281 19.76 23.87 -2.73
C SER A 281 21.18 23.45 -2.36
N VAL A 282 21.34 22.97 -1.13
CA VAL A 282 22.59 22.38 -0.66
C VAL A 282 22.84 21.06 -1.36
N VAL A 283 21.81 20.23 -1.52
CA VAL A 283 21.92 18.93 -2.18
C VAL A 283 22.27 19.10 -3.68
N ASP A 284 21.71 20.10 -4.36
CA ASP A 284 22.06 20.44 -5.74
C ASP A 284 23.54 20.84 -5.86
N GLN A 285 24.03 21.71 -4.96
CA GLN A 285 25.45 22.09 -4.90
C GLN A 285 26.36 20.86 -4.71
N LEU A 286 25.97 19.93 -3.84
CA LEU A 286 26.69 18.67 -3.65
C LEU A 286 26.65 17.79 -4.92
N SER A 287 25.54 17.76 -5.64
CA SER A 287 25.37 16.97 -6.86
C SER A 287 26.23 17.45 -8.05
N ARG A 288 26.68 18.71 -8.01
CA ARG A 288 27.66 19.28 -8.95
C ARG A 288 29.09 18.85 -8.64
N MET A 289 29.36 18.44 -7.40
CA MET A 289 30.71 18.10 -6.90
C MET A 289 30.96 16.59 -6.81
N PHE A 290 29.90 15.78 -6.67
CA PHE A 290 29.98 14.34 -6.45
C PHE A 290 29.12 13.55 -7.45
N LEU A 291 29.40 12.25 -7.58
CA LEU A 291 28.61 11.28 -8.36
C LEU A 291 27.29 10.96 -7.64
N LEU A 292 26.41 11.96 -7.51
CA LEU A 292 25.19 11.92 -6.71
C LEU A 292 23.95 11.83 -7.60
N MET A 293 23.07 10.87 -7.31
CA MET A 293 21.69 10.84 -7.78
C MET A 293 20.75 11.22 -6.63
N LEU A 294 19.77 12.07 -6.92
CA LEU A 294 18.82 12.55 -5.94
C LEU A 294 17.51 11.76 -6.00
N HIS A 295 17.11 11.22 -4.85
CA HIS A 295 15.77 10.73 -4.57
C HIS A 295 15.04 11.76 -3.71
N VAL A 296 13.84 12.19 -4.12
CA VAL A 296 13.02 13.14 -3.36
C VAL A 296 11.74 12.47 -2.88
N ASP A 297 11.58 12.38 -1.57
CA ASP A 297 10.28 12.17 -0.93
C ASP A 297 9.52 13.50 -0.87
N ALA A 298 8.57 13.65 -1.77
CA ALA A 298 7.63 14.77 -1.78
C ALA A 298 6.22 14.32 -1.37
N PHE A 299 6.06 13.17 -0.72
CA PHE A 299 4.75 12.55 -0.50
C PHE A 299 3.71 13.50 0.12
N ARG A 300 4.05 14.20 1.20
CA ARG A 300 3.14 15.14 1.89
C ARG A 300 3.00 16.50 1.19
N SER A 301 3.92 16.80 0.26
CA SER A 301 4.16 18.17 -0.24
C SER A 301 3.90 18.32 -1.74
N PHE A 302 3.85 17.22 -2.49
CA PHE A 302 3.92 17.22 -3.96
C PHE A 302 2.84 18.10 -4.60
N ASP A 303 1.58 17.87 -4.23
CA ASP A 303 0.45 18.63 -4.76
C ASP A 303 0.52 20.12 -4.39
N TYR A 304 1.01 20.43 -3.18
CA TYR A 304 1.18 21.80 -2.73
C TYR A 304 2.29 22.53 -3.52
N ILE A 305 3.50 21.97 -3.59
CA ILE A 305 4.65 22.62 -4.24
C ILE A 305 4.46 22.76 -5.76
N THR A 306 3.79 21.80 -6.39
CA THR A 306 3.50 21.85 -7.83
C THR A 306 2.25 22.67 -8.15
N GLY A 307 1.33 22.83 -7.19
CA GLY A 307 0.16 23.68 -7.32
C GLY A 307 0.48 25.18 -7.13
N VAL A 308 1.33 25.53 -6.15
CA VAL A 308 1.63 26.92 -5.78
C VAL A 308 2.63 27.60 -6.73
N SER A 309 3.58 26.85 -7.32
CA SER A 309 4.64 27.37 -8.20
C SER A 309 4.17 28.02 -9.51
N SER A 310 2.87 27.94 -9.81
CA SER A 310 2.23 28.57 -10.96
C SER A 310 1.63 29.96 -10.66
N ILE A 311 1.67 30.41 -9.41
CA ILE A 311 1.12 31.68 -8.97
C ILE A 311 2.27 32.67 -8.86
N GLY A 312 2.27 33.66 -9.74
CA GLY A 312 3.31 34.69 -9.81
C GLY A 312 3.43 35.45 -8.49
N GLU A 313 4.37 35.04 -7.64
CA GLU A 313 5.25 35.89 -6.86
C GLU A 313 6.25 35.02 -6.10
N ARG A 314 7.52 35.38 -6.26
CA ARG A 314 8.74 34.76 -5.73
C ARG A 314 8.59 34.28 -4.26
N ARG A 315 8.48 32.97 -4.05
CA ARG A 315 9.42 32.30 -3.13
C ARG A 315 10.59 31.85 -3.98
N SER A 316 11.81 32.04 -3.49
CA SER A 316 13.07 31.66 -4.15
C SER A 316 13.26 30.13 -4.31
N GLY A 317 12.16 29.36 -4.43
CA GLY A 317 12.10 27.91 -4.32
C GLY A 317 12.16 27.23 -5.70
N GLU A 318 13.37 26.86 -6.04
CA GLU A 318 13.80 25.74 -6.87
C GLU A 318 12.68 24.82 -7.41
N LYS A 319 12.54 24.76 -8.74
CA LYS A 319 11.54 23.92 -9.40
C LYS A 319 12.06 22.47 -9.45
N LEU A 320 11.27 21.49 -9.01
CA LEU A 320 11.66 20.08 -9.18
C LEU A 320 11.50 19.64 -10.64
N LYS A 321 12.50 18.91 -11.13
CA LYS A 321 12.50 18.30 -12.47
C LYS A 321 12.90 16.83 -12.38
N LEU A 322 12.03 15.95 -12.86
CA LEU A 322 12.29 14.52 -12.93
C LEU A 322 13.18 14.22 -14.15
N ALA A 323 14.40 13.74 -13.94
CA ALA A 323 15.33 13.41 -15.02
C ALA A 323 16.45 12.45 -14.60
N VAL A 324 17.00 11.71 -15.56
CA VAL A 324 18.15 10.83 -15.32
C VAL A 324 19.43 11.64 -15.18
N ARG A 325 20.16 11.45 -14.08
CA ARG A 325 21.50 12.05 -13.90
C ARG A 325 22.52 11.33 -14.78
N ASN A 326 23.07 12.03 -15.77
CA ASN A 326 24.22 11.56 -16.54
C ASN A 326 25.52 12.10 -15.94
N PHE A 327 26.32 11.23 -15.31
CA PHE A 327 27.60 11.64 -14.70
C PHE A 327 28.68 12.07 -15.69
N LYS A 328 28.52 11.81 -16.99
CA LYS A 328 29.45 12.27 -18.02
C LYS A 328 29.18 13.72 -18.47
N GLN A 329 28.06 14.31 -18.06
CA GLN A 329 27.65 15.64 -18.43
C GLN A 329 27.64 16.55 -17.18
N SER A 330 28.19 17.75 -17.32
CA SER A 330 28.04 18.78 -16.29
C SER A 330 26.57 19.14 -16.15
N LEU A 331 26.13 19.47 -14.93
CA LEU A 331 24.80 20.02 -14.74
C LEU A 331 24.73 21.39 -15.42
N PRO A 332 23.60 21.74 -16.09
CA PRO A 332 23.41 23.09 -16.59
C PRO A 332 23.50 24.10 -15.44
N ASP A 333 24.15 25.25 -15.69
CA ASP A 333 24.24 26.35 -14.71
C ASP A 333 22.99 27.25 -14.73
N ASP A 334 22.13 27.12 -15.74
CA ASP A 334 21.08 28.11 -16.08
C ASP A 334 19.64 27.62 -15.85
N ASP A 335 19.45 26.36 -15.43
CA ASP A 335 18.13 25.83 -15.06
C ASP A 335 17.98 26.02 -13.55
N SER A 336 17.12 26.95 -13.09
CA SER A 336 16.78 27.14 -11.67
C SER A 336 16.01 25.95 -11.07
N SER A 337 16.14 24.78 -11.68
CA SER A 337 15.41 23.56 -11.37
C SER A 337 16.35 22.54 -10.75
N ILE A 338 15.93 21.92 -9.66
CA ILE A 338 16.64 20.79 -9.06
C ILE A 338 16.29 19.52 -9.81
N LEU A 339 17.33 18.81 -10.23
CA LEU A 339 17.20 17.52 -10.89
C LEU A 339 17.04 16.40 -9.86
N ALA A 340 15.83 15.84 -9.79
CA ALA A 340 15.55 14.63 -9.05
C ALA A 340 15.50 13.43 -10.02
N SER A 341 16.20 12.35 -9.69
CA SER A 341 16.16 11.12 -10.50
C SER A 341 14.96 10.24 -10.19
N THR A 342 14.45 10.31 -8.96
CA THR A 342 13.18 9.69 -8.57
C THR A 342 12.42 10.60 -7.60
N ILE A 343 11.10 10.59 -7.67
CA ILE A 343 10.22 11.37 -6.81
C ILE A 343 9.10 10.48 -6.28
N VAL A 344 8.79 10.57 -4.99
CA VAL A 344 7.55 10.03 -4.44
C VAL A 344 6.56 11.16 -4.26
N ALA A 345 5.38 11.02 -4.84
CA ALA A 345 4.34 12.04 -4.90
C ALA A 345 3.06 11.57 -4.19
N GLY A 346 2.48 12.40 -3.32
CA GLY A 346 1.18 12.14 -2.69
C GLY A 346 0.14 13.20 -3.05
N GLY A 347 -0.93 13.24 -2.25
CA GLY A 347 -1.99 14.24 -2.31
C GLY A 347 -1.79 15.40 -1.31
N LEU A 348 -2.72 16.36 -1.32
CA LEU A 348 -2.77 17.45 -0.34
C LEU A 348 -3.03 16.91 1.08
N ASN A 349 -2.06 17.10 1.99
CA ASN A 349 -2.11 16.66 3.40
C ASN A 349 -2.25 15.14 3.59
N SER A 350 -1.42 14.39 2.87
CA SER A 350 -1.40 12.93 2.96
C SER A 350 -0.90 12.44 4.33
N SER A 351 -1.60 11.47 4.90
CA SER A 351 -1.14 10.63 6.00
C SER A 351 -0.20 9.55 5.48
N ARG A 352 0.73 9.05 6.31
CA ARG A 352 1.66 7.96 5.94
C ARG A 352 0.94 6.69 5.43
N HIS A 353 -0.34 6.53 5.76
CA HIS A 353 -1.17 5.41 5.34
C HIS A 353 -1.96 5.65 4.06
N ASP A 354 -1.82 6.81 3.43
CA ASP A 354 -2.46 7.10 2.14
C ASP A 354 -1.61 6.53 0.99
N PRO A 355 -2.22 6.27 -0.18
CA PRO A 355 -1.46 5.79 -1.33
C PRO A 355 -0.51 6.86 -1.88
N ALA A 356 0.67 6.42 -2.30
CA ALA A 356 1.74 7.22 -2.87
C ALA A 356 2.00 6.82 -4.32
N VAL A 357 2.47 7.79 -5.12
CA VAL A 357 2.84 7.61 -6.52
C VAL A 357 4.35 7.65 -6.63
N ALA A 358 4.97 6.52 -7.00
CA ALA A 358 6.39 6.48 -7.29
C ALA A 358 6.64 6.93 -8.73
N LEU A 359 7.55 7.89 -8.93
CA LEU A 359 7.88 8.45 -10.24
C LEU A 359 9.38 8.30 -10.53
N LYS A 360 9.68 7.81 -11.73
CA LYS A 360 11.02 7.79 -12.31
C LYS A 360 10.96 8.00 -13.82
N PRO A 361 12.01 8.50 -14.48
CA PRO A 361 12.08 8.44 -15.93
C PRO A 361 11.96 7.00 -16.43
N ALA A 362 11.30 6.79 -17.58
CA ALA A 362 11.12 5.45 -18.14
C ALA A 362 12.44 4.71 -18.41
N SER A 363 13.49 5.46 -18.77
CA SER A 363 14.83 4.94 -19.03
C SER A 363 15.65 4.58 -17.79
N LEU A 364 15.20 4.93 -16.58
CA LEU A 364 15.97 4.75 -15.35
C LEU A 364 15.73 3.38 -14.70
N GLY A 365 16.81 2.71 -14.28
CA GLY A 365 16.75 1.49 -13.48
C GLY A 365 16.78 0.19 -14.30
N GLY A 366 16.58 -0.94 -13.63
CA GLY A 366 16.83 -2.25 -14.22
C GLY A 366 15.79 -2.66 -15.27
N LYS A 367 16.23 -3.42 -16.28
CA LYS A 367 15.34 -4.02 -17.28
C LYS A 367 14.31 -4.94 -16.61
N PRO A 368 13.02 -4.84 -16.96
CA PRO A 368 11.98 -5.63 -16.33
C PRO A 368 12.13 -7.10 -16.77
N THR A 369 11.79 -8.03 -15.88
CA THR A 369 11.95 -9.46 -16.16
C THR A 369 10.61 -10.04 -16.59
N ARG A 370 10.61 -10.85 -17.66
CA ARG A 370 9.41 -11.60 -18.06
C ARG A 370 9.08 -12.61 -16.97
N VAL A 371 7.87 -12.52 -16.44
CA VAL A 371 7.36 -13.51 -15.49
C VAL A 371 6.75 -14.64 -16.33
N SER A 372 7.04 -15.90 -16.01
CA SER A 372 6.77 -17.04 -16.92
C SER A 372 5.28 -17.27 -17.18
N TYR A 373 4.41 -16.94 -16.22
CA TYR A 373 2.99 -17.29 -16.25
C TYR A 373 2.02 -16.10 -16.33
N ILE A 374 2.49 -14.87 -16.14
CA ILE A 374 1.76 -13.66 -16.58
C ILE A 374 2.40 -13.22 -17.88
N ARG A 375 1.63 -12.88 -18.91
CA ARG A 375 2.16 -12.55 -20.25
C ARG A 375 2.71 -11.13 -20.31
N ALA A 376 3.45 -10.72 -19.28
CA ALA A 376 3.92 -9.36 -19.06
C ALA A 376 5.24 -9.34 -18.28
N PHE A 377 5.86 -8.17 -18.22
CA PHE A 377 7.08 -7.96 -17.44
C PHE A 377 6.76 -7.36 -16.07
N ASP A 378 7.54 -7.74 -15.05
CA ASP A 378 7.45 -7.14 -13.72
C ASP A 378 8.77 -6.45 -13.33
N SER A 379 8.65 -5.19 -12.92
CA SER A 379 9.72 -4.42 -12.28
C SER A 379 9.28 -3.76 -10.98
N THR A 380 8.03 -3.96 -10.55
CA THR A 380 7.51 -3.43 -9.27
C THR A 380 8.27 -4.04 -8.09
N LEU A 381 8.04 -3.58 -6.86
CA LEU A 381 8.59 -4.25 -5.67
C LEU A 381 7.70 -5.42 -5.21
N SER A 382 6.39 -5.16 -5.05
CA SER A 382 5.36 -6.08 -4.50
C SER A 382 4.74 -7.07 -5.50
N GLY A 383 4.90 -6.91 -6.80
CA GLY A 383 4.31 -7.81 -7.79
C GLY A 383 2.79 -7.64 -7.92
N SER A 384 2.01 -8.31 -7.05
CA SER A 384 0.56 -8.06 -6.91
C SER A 384 0.35 -6.71 -6.21
N ARG A 385 -0.63 -5.94 -6.66
CA ARG A 385 -0.93 -4.58 -6.18
C ARG A 385 -2.42 -4.34 -6.09
N ASP A 386 -2.82 -3.44 -5.18
CA ASP A 386 -4.21 -2.99 -5.09
C ASP A 386 -4.59 -2.11 -6.30
N ALA A 387 -5.76 -2.36 -6.88
CA ALA A 387 -6.28 -1.62 -8.04
C ALA A 387 -7.21 -0.46 -7.64
N ILE A 388 -7.68 -0.40 -6.39
CA ILE A 388 -8.64 0.62 -5.93
C ILE A 388 -7.91 1.93 -5.61
N ALA A 389 -6.79 1.88 -4.88
CA ALA A 389 -5.94 3.05 -4.62
C ALA A 389 -5.61 3.86 -5.89
N PRO A 390 -5.07 3.24 -6.97
CA PRO A 390 -4.77 3.99 -8.18
C PRO A 390 -6.01 4.58 -8.85
N LEU A 391 -7.13 3.84 -8.89
CA LEU A 391 -8.39 4.37 -9.43
C LEU A 391 -8.86 5.59 -8.63
N TRP A 392 -8.82 5.50 -7.30
CA TRP A 392 -9.27 6.55 -6.41
C TRP A 392 -8.44 7.83 -6.55
N MET A 393 -7.11 7.69 -6.52
CA MET A 393 -6.20 8.82 -6.75
C MET A 393 -6.38 9.42 -8.15
N ALA A 394 -6.61 8.59 -9.17
CA ALA A 394 -6.83 9.07 -10.53
C ALA A 394 -8.14 9.86 -10.68
N ILE A 395 -9.23 9.42 -10.06
CA ILE A 395 -10.50 10.16 -10.05
C ILE A 395 -10.33 11.49 -9.29
N TYR A 396 -9.64 11.46 -8.15
CA TYR A 396 -9.33 12.66 -7.37
C TYR A 396 -8.48 13.67 -8.16
N GLU A 397 -7.44 13.21 -8.84
CA GLU A 397 -6.60 14.05 -9.71
C GLU A 397 -7.40 14.61 -10.89
N ARG A 398 -8.21 13.78 -11.56
CA ARG A 398 -8.98 14.14 -12.75
C ARG A 398 -10.09 15.16 -12.45
N ARG A 399 -10.79 15.04 -11.32
CA ARG A 399 -11.87 15.98 -10.94
C ARG A 399 -11.34 17.36 -10.59
N LEU A 400 -10.16 17.43 -9.96
CA LEU A 400 -9.51 18.71 -9.64
C LEU A 400 -8.91 19.33 -10.89
N GLY A 401 -8.11 18.55 -11.63
CA GLY A 401 -7.21 19.06 -12.65
C GLY A 401 -6.30 20.18 -12.14
N ASP A 402 -5.60 20.83 -13.06
CA ASP A 402 -4.67 21.91 -12.72
C ASP A 402 -5.36 23.10 -12.03
N ARG A 403 -6.57 23.46 -12.48
CA ARG A 403 -7.32 24.58 -11.92
C ARG A 403 -7.78 24.29 -10.50
N GLY A 404 -8.40 23.13 -10.27
CA GLY A 404 -8.89 22.77 -8.95
C GLY A 404 -7.77 22.59 -7.94
N LEU A 405 -6.63 22.03 -8.37
CA LEU A 405 -5.45 21.96 -7.52
C LEU A 405 -4.96 23.37 -7.11
N ARG A 406 -4.80 24.29 -8.06
CA ARG A 406 -4.40 25.69 -7.78
C ARG A 406 -5.38 26.38 -6.82
N ASP A 407 -6.67 26.31 -7.11
CA ASP A 407 -7.72 26.95 -6.31
C ASP A 407 -7.74 26.38 -4.88
N THR A 408 -7.48 25.08 -4.72
CA THR A 408 -7.36 24.42 -3.41
C THR A 408 -6.12 24.90 -2.66
N CYS A 409 -4.95 24.92 -3.31
CA CYS A 409 -3.71 25.41 -2.68
C CYS A 409 -3.83 26.88 -2.24
N GLN A 410 -4.45 27.74 -3.06
CA GLN A 410 -4.69 29.16 -2.71
C GLN A 410 -5.61 29.30 -1.49
N TYR A 411 -6.66 28.48 -1.42
CA TYR A 411 -7.54 28.46 -0.26
C TYR A 411 -6.79 28.03 1.00
N LEU A 412 -5.97 26.97 0.93
CA LEU A 412 -5.17 26.50 2.06
C LEU A 412 -4.14 27.54 2.52
N GLU A 413 -3.47 28.26 1.61
CA GLU A 413 -2.55 29.36 1.98
C GLU A 413 -3.28 30.52 2.64
N SER A 414 -4.49 30.85 2.17
CA SER A 414 -5.32 31.89 2.78
C SER A 414 -5.76 31.48 4.20
N LEU A 415 -6.16 30.23 4.38
CA LEU A 415 -6.54 29.66 5.67
C LEU A 415 -5.34 29.61 6.63
N ARG A 416 -4.17 29.13 6.18
CA ARG A 416 -2.92 29.13 6.93
C ARG A 416 -2.53 30.54 7.39
N SER A 417 -2.59 31.51 6.48
CA SER A 417 -2.30 32.92 6.79
C SER A 417 -3.26 33.49 7.84
N TYR A 418 -4.53 33.11 7.78
CA TYR A 418 -5.53 33.48 8.76
C TYR A 418 -5.22 32.90 10.15
N VAL A 419 -4.93 31.60 10.24
CA VAL A 419 -4.56 30.94 11.50
C VAL A 419 -3.28 31.53 12.10
N LEU A 420 -2.26 31.77 11.29
CA LEU A 420 -1.02 32.42 11.74
C LEU A 420 -1.28 33.81 12.34
N ARG A 421 -2.14 34.62 11.71
CA ARG A 421 -2.54 35.92 12.27
C ARG A 421 -3.22 35.74 13.63
N MET A 422 -4.15 34.79 13.77
CA MET A 422 -4.83 34.54 15.04
C MET A 422 -3.85 34.13 16.15
N LEU A 423 -2.94 33.19 15.88
CA LEU A 423 -1.94 32.73 16.84
C LEU A 423 -0.98 33.86 17.24
N LYS A 424 -0.57 34.70 16.28
CA LYS A 424 0.26 35.88 16.55
C LYS A 424 -0.41 36.89 17.49
N HIS A 425 -1.72 37.15 17.33
CA HIS A 425 -2.47 38.03 18.24
C HIS A 425 -2.52 37.50 19.69
N LYS A 426 -2.28 36.20 19.88
CA LYS A 426 -2.21 35.54 21.19
C LYS A 426 -0.80 35.44 21.75
N ASN A 427 0.20 36.02 21.08
CA ASN A 427 1.62 35.88 21.41
C ASN A 427 2.07 34.41 21.46
N ILE A 428 1.45 33.55 20.64
CA ILE A 428 1.86 32.15 20.51
C ILE A 428 2.97 32.08 19.46
N SER A 429 4.11 31.49 19.82
CA SER A 429 5.24 31.31 18.91
C SER A 429 4.90 30.25 17.86
N THR A 430 5.16 30.56 16.59
CA THR A 430 4.91 29.64 15.49
C THR A 430 6.06 29.63 14.48
N THR A 431 6.30 28.48 13.89
CA THR A 431 7.19 28.29 12.74
C THR A 431 6.45 27.53 11.66
N THR A 432 6.95 27.58 10.42
CA THR A 432 6.26 26.97 9.29
C THR A 432 7.23 26.44 8.24
N SER A 433 6.83 25.41 7.50
CA SER A 433 7.60 24.85 6.39
C SER A 433 7.31 25.57 5.06
N PRO A 434 8.31 25.75 4.18
CA PRO A 434 8.07 26.23 2.82
C PRO A 434 7.37 25.20 1.93
N TYR A 435 7.37 23.92 2.31
CA TYR A 435 6.88 22.79 1.50
C TYR A 435 5.57 22.18 1.98
N SER A 436 5.03 22.62 3.12
CA SER A 436 3.73 22.17 3.61
C SER A 436 2.86 23.33 4.06
N THR A 437 1.58 23.06 4.25
CA THR A 437 0.61 24.01 4.82
C THR A 437 0.57 23.98 6.35
N ASP A 438 1.42 23.18 6.98
CA ASP A 438 1.43 22.97 8.43
C ASP A 438 1.95 24.20 9.18
N ILE A 439 1.42 24.40 10.39
CA ILE A 439 1.91 25.40 11.34
C ILE A 439 2.43 24.65 12.57
N ILE A 440 3.67 24.91 12.94
CA ILE A 440 4.30 24.35 14.13
C ILE A 440 4.16 25.39 15.24
N VAL A 441 3.52 25.01 16.33
CA VAL A 441 3.30 25.85 17.50
C VAL A 441 4.30 25.46 18.57
N GLN A 442 5.05 26.44 19.05
CA GLN A 442 6.15 26.26 20.00
C GLN A 442 5.80 26.87 21.34
N SER A 443 6.36 26.32 22.41
CA SER A 443 6.27 26.87 23.78
C SER A 443 4.83 27.04 24.28
N CYS A 444 3.97 26.05 24.06
CA CYS A 444 2.59 26.05 24.57
C CYS A 444 2.53 25.82 26.09
N THR A 445 1.56 26.46 26.76
CA THR A 445 1.16 26.06 28.12
C THR A 445 0.38 24.74 28.08
N GLU A 446 0.28 24.04 29.21
CA GLU A 446 -0.46 22.76 29.29
C GLU A 446 -1.91 22.90 28.81
N THR A 447 -2.61 23.96 29.24
CA THR A 447 -3.98 24.24 28.82
C THR A 447 -4.10 24.50 27.31
N GLN A 448 -3.11 25.19 26.71
CA GLN A 448 -3.09 25.41 25.26
C GLN A 448 -2.86 24.10 24.52
N ARG A 449 -2.01 23.22 25.05
CA ARG A 449 -1.72 21.91 24.49
C ARG A 449 -2.96 21.02 24.51
N GLU A 450 -3.60 20.85 25.65
CA GLU A 450 -4.83 20.06 25.77
C GLU A 450 -5.91 20.53 24.79
N LEU A 451 -6.09 21.84 24.68
CA LEU A 451 -7.06 22.42 23.75
C LEU A 451 -6.71 22.09 22.29
N LEU A 452 -5.48 22.35 21.86
CA LEU A 452 -5.08 22.13 20.46
C LEU A 452 -5.12 20.64 20.09
N LEU A 453 -4.71 19.75 21.00
CA LEU A 453 -4.85 18.31 20.84
C LEU A 453 -6.32 17.90 20.71
N GLY A 454 -7.22 18.49 21.51
CA GLY A 454 -8.67 18.30 21.38
C GLY A 454 -9.25 18.75 20.03
N LEU A 455 -8.54 19.61 19.29
CA LEU A 455 -8.89 20.04 17.93
C LEU A 455 -8.24 19.16 16.84
N GLY A 456 -7.64 18.03 17.21
CA GLY A 456 -7.05 17.05 16.30
C GLY A 456 -5.62 17.38 15.85
N SER A 457 -4.94 18.32 16.50
CA SER A 457 -3.50 18.56 16.25
C SER A 457 -2.65 17.36 16.67
N THR A 458 -1.44 17.24 16.11
CA THR A 458 -0.48 16.21 16.51
C THR A 458 0.70 16.82 17.26
N ILE A 459 1.46 15.99 18.00
CA ILE A 459 2.63 16.43 18.77
C ILE A 459 3.90 15.82 18.18
N THR A 460 4.98 16.62 18.14
CA THR A 460 6.32 16.18 17.76
C THR A 460 7.07 15.56 18.94
N ALA A 461 8.20 14.89 18.66
CA ALA A 461 9.10 14.40 19.71
C ALA A 461 9.71 15.53 20.58
N LYS A 462 9.77 16.76 20.06
CA LYS A 462 10.23 17.97 20.77
C LYS A 462 9.10 18.65 21.56
N GLU A 463 7.92 18.01 21.63
CA GLU A 463 6.69 18.51 22.22
C GLU A 463 6.08 19.77 21.56
N ASP A 464 6.58 20.15 20.39
CA ASP A 464 5.90 21.15 19.55
C ASP A 464 4.60 20.56 18.97
N ILE A 465 3.59 21.42 18.77
CA ILE A 465 2.27 21.03 18.27
C ILE A 465 2.16 21.35 16.79
N ILE A 466 1.72 20.39 15.98
CA ILE A 466 1.50 20.54 14.54
C ILE A 466 0.03 20.77 14.26
N LEU A 467 -0.28 21.91 13.66
CA LEU A 467 -1.59 22.22 13.11
C LEU A 467 -1.58 21.95 11.61
N SER A 468 -2.20 20.86 11.19
CA SER A 468 -2.29 20.51 9.76
C SER A 468 -3.46 21.26 9.12
N ILE A 469 -3.16 22.22 8.24
CA ILE A 469 -4.19 23.02 7.58
C ILE A 469 -4.78 22.23 6.42
N ASN A 470 -6.03 21.80 6.57
CA ASN A 470 -6.76 20.97 5.60
C ASN A 470 -7.99 21.71 5.04
N PRO A 471 -8.55 21.26 3.90
CA PRO A 471 -9.71 21.90 3.28
C PRO A 471 -11.04 21.49 3.95
N CYS A 472 -11.01 20.64 5.00
CA CYS A 472 -12.20 20.01 5.57
C CYS A 472 -13.06 20.95 6.42
N PHE A 473 -12.56 22.14 6.78
CA PHE A 473 -13.23 22.98 7.77
C PHE A 473 -13.49 24.41 7.27
N SER A 474 -14.64 24.97 7.68
CA SER A 474 -14.95 26.38 7.45
C SER A 474 -14.17 27.25 8.45
N ALA A 475 -13.60 28.36 7.97
CA ALA A 475 -12.90 29.30 8.83
C ALA A 475 -13.79 29.89 9.93
N ILE A 476 -15.10 29.95 9.70
CA ILE A 476 -16.10 30.42 10.68
C ILE A 476 -16.18 29.48 11.88
N ARG A 477 -16.29 28.15 11.66
CA ARG A 477 -16.27 27.20 12.78
C ARG A 477 -14.90 27.14 13.45
N LEU A 478 -13.82 27.28 12.68
CA LEU A 478 -12.45 27.32 13.23
C LEU A 478 -12.32 28.50 14.20
N HIS A 479 -12.82 29.66 13.78
CA HIS A 479 -12.87 30.87 14.58
C HIS A 479 -13.68 30.68 15.85
N SER A 480 -14.89 30.10 15.78
CA SER A 480 -15.72 29.81 16.95
C SER A 480 -15.05 28.86 17.95
N LEU A 481 -14.42 27.78 17.47
CA LEU A 481 -13.75 26.79 18.32
C LEU A 481 -12.49 27.37 18.99
N LEU A 482 -11.69 28.12 18.24
CA LEU A 482 -10.51 28.80 18.79
C LEU A 482 -10.91 29.95 19.72
N HIS A 483 -12.00 30.68 19.45
CA HIS A 483 -12.53 31.71 20.36
C HIS A 483 -13.02 31.12 21.69
N ALA A 484 -13.75 30.00 21.64
CA ALA A 484 -14.29 29.35 22.82
C ALA A 484 -13.20 28.77 23.73
N GLY A 485 -12.10 28.26 23.15
CA GLY A 485 -10.96 27.70 23.89
C GLY A 485 -9.84 28.70 24.24
N LEU A 486 -9.68 29.78 23.47
CA LEU A 486 -8.67 30.83 23.70
C LEU A 486 -9.37 32.21 23.70
N PRO A 487 -9.95 32.68 24.82
CA PRO A 487 -10.81 33.87 24.86
C PRO A 487 -10.13 35.09 24.23
N LEU A 488 -10.48 35.40 22.98
CA LEU A 488 -9.95 36.50 22.18
C LEU A 488 -10.57 37.81 22.70
N ARG A 489 -9.74 38.83 22.95
CA ARG A 489 -10.28 40.19 23.14
C ARG A 489 -10.86 40.62 21.81
N TYR A 490 -12.15 40.94 21.79
CA TYR A 490 -12.84 41.45 20.62
C TYR A 490 -12.21 42.80 20.25
N ASP A 491 -11.46 42.86 19.16
CA ASP A 491 -10.93 44.11 18.60
C ASP A 491 -11.61 44.33 17.25
N ASN A 492 -12.35 45.42 17.11
CA ASN A 492 -13.13 45.82 15.92
C ASN A 492 -12.26 46.07 14.67
N ARG A 493 -10.97 45.72 14.68
CA ARG A 493 -10.01 45.91 13.58
C ARG A 493 -9.69 44.64 12.79
N MET A 494 -10.19 43.46 13.21
CA MET A 494 -10.21 42.32 12.31
C MET A 494 -11.37 42.50 11.33
N ASP A 495 -11.13 43.34 10.32
CA ASP A 495 -12.05 43.60 9.23
C ASP A 495 -12.58 42.29 8.62
N GLU A 496 -13.84 42.36 8.22
CA GLU A 496 -14.74 41.34 7.67
C GLU A 496 -14.27 40.72 6.35
N THR A 497 -13.03 40.22 6.26
CA THR A 497 -12.73 39.15 5.29
C THR A 497 -13.05 37.81 5.94
N THR A 498 -14.35 37.56 6.18
CA THR A 498 -14.83 36.23 6.55
C THR A 498 -14.39 35.28 5.44
N LEU A 499 -13.41 34.42 5.71
CA LEU A 499 -12.96 33.43 4.72
C LEU A 499 -14.17 32.53 4.43
N CYS A 500 -14.77 32.71 3.25
CA CYS A 500 -15.99 32.00 2.87
C CYS A 500 -15.67 30.51 2.74
N TYR A 501 -16.51 29.66 3.35
CA TYR A 501 -16.43 28.22 3.17
C TYR A 501 -16.56 27.90 1.67
N LYS A 502 -15.61 27.12 1.15
CA LYS A 502 -15.68 26.59 -0.21
C LYS A 502 -16.14 25.14 -0.17
N ASP A 503 -17.32 24.89 -0.74
CA ASP A 503 -17.77 23.54 -1.01
C ASP A 503 -17.03 22.99 -2.25
N PHE A 504 -15.85 22.41 -2.00
CA PHE A 504 -15.03 21.85 -3.07
C PHE A 504 -15.72 20.72 -3.82
N VAL A 505 -16.60 19.94 -3.17
CA VAL A 505 -17.30 18.81 -3.82
C VAL A 505 -18.22 19.33 -4.92
N SER A 506 -19.00 20.37 -4.62
CA SER A 506 -19.85 21.03 -5.62
C SER A 506 -19.07 21.76 -6.71
N LEU A 507 -17.90 22.33 -6.37
CA LEU A 507 -17.05 23.05 -7.33
C LEU A 507 -16.32 22.11 -8.32
N TYR A 508 -15.96 20.92 -7.86
CA TYR A 508 -15.19 19.95 -8.60
C TYR A 508 -15.88 18.58 -8.58
N PRO A 509 -17.07 18.43 -9.19
CA PRO A 509 -17.78 17.16 -9.19
C PRO A 509 -17.00 16.09 -9.98
N ILE A 510 -17.23 14.82 -9.67
CA ILE A 510 -16.68 13.73 -10.49
C ILE A 510 -17.39 13.76 -11.85
N PRO A 511 -16.67 13.74 -12.98
CA PRO A 511 -17.30 13.75 -14.30
C PRO A 511 -18.23 12.55 -14.49
N GLN A 512 -19.49 12.79 -14.88
CA GLN A 512 -20.52 11.75 -14.97
C GLN A 512 -20.17 10.67 -16.02
N ASP A 513 -19.45 11.02 -17.08
CA ASP A 513 -18.94 10.08 -18.07
C ASP A 513 -18.00 9.03 -17.45
N VAL A 514 -17.17 9.43 -16.49
CA VAL A 514 -16.27 8.53 -15.75
C VAL A 514 -17.07 7.54 -14.93
N LEU A 515 -18.07 8.02 -14.17
CA LEU A 515 -18.93 7.15 -13.35
C LEU A 515 -19.72 6.18 -14.23
N ASN A 516 -20.28 6.64 -15.35
CA ASN A 516 -21.01 5.79 -16.29
C ASN A 516 -20.10 4.71 -16.89
N GLN A 517 -18.88 5.09 -17.30
CA GLN A 517 -17.89 4.15 -17.84
C GLN A 517 -17.49 3.10 -16.80
N LEU A 518 -17.25 3.52 -15.55
CA LEU A 518 -16.94 2.61 -14.46
C LEU A 518 -18.11 1.67 -14.20
N GLN A 519 -19.33 2.17 -14.07
CA GLN A 519 -20.50 1.35 -13.85
C GLN A 519 -20.68 0.27 -14.92
N ILE A 520 -20.54 0.62 -16.21
CA ILE A 520 -20.60 -0.34 -17.32
C ILE A 520 -19.47 -1.39 -17.19
N THR A 521 -18.26 -0.94 -16.90
CA THR A 521 -17.08 -1.81 -16.74
C THR A 521 -17.28 -2.81 -15.59
N ILE A 522 -17.72 -2.33 -14.42
CA ILE A 522 -17.95 -3.17 -13.24
C ILE A 522 -19.10 -4.14 -13.45
N GLN A 523 -20.21 -3.72 -14.09
CA GLN A 523 -21.29 -4.64 -14.44
C GLN A 523 -20.81 -5.74 -15.39
N SER A 524 -20.01 -5.39 -16.40
CA SER A 524 -19.40 -6.39 -17.28
C SER A 524 -18.50 -7.35 -16.49
N TRP A 525 -17.73 -6.85 -15.52
CA TRP A 525 -16.89 -7.68 -14.68
C TRP A 525 -17.72 -8.64 -13.82
N GLN A 526 -18.74 -8.14 -13.14
CA GLN A 526 -19.67 -8.94 -12.33
C GLN A 526 -20.31 -10.09 -13.14
N ILE A 527 -20.69 -9.84 -14.39
CA ILE A 527 -21.23 -10.87 -15.29
C ILE A 527 -20.15 -11.88 -15.65
N THR A 528 -18.99 -11.40 -16.11
CA THR A 528 -17.90 -12.26 -16.60
C THR A 528 -17.35 -13.17 -15.52
N THR A 529 -17.24 -12.69 -14.28
CA THR A 529 -16.70 -13.46 -13.16
C THR A 529 -17.60 -14.62 -12.71
N ARG A 530 -18.88 -14.65 -13.10
CA ARG A 530 -19.80 -15.76 -12.76
C ARG A 530 -19.44 -17.07 -13.45
N SER A 531 -18.75 -17.00 -14.58
CA SER A 531 -18.32 -18.17 -15.37
C SER A 531 -16.82 -18.47 -15.22
N ILE A 532 -16.13 -17.81 -14.30
CA ILE A 532 -14.69 -17.97 -14.08
C ILE A 532 -14.46 -18.39 -12.62
N ALA A 533 -13.58 -19.38 -12.42
CA ALA A 533 -13.18 -19.85 -11.10
C ALA A 533 -11.64 -19.90 -10.99
N GLY A 534 -11.14 -19.77 -9.77
CA GLY A 534 -9.71 -19.91 -9.44
C GLY A 534 -8.91 -18.62 -9.50
N TYR A 535 -7.68 -18.68 -8.98
CA TYR A 535 -6.73 -17.57 -9.10
C TYR A 535 -6.35 -17.37 -10.59
N PRO A 536 -6.28 -16.13 -11.08
CA PRO A 536 -6.28 -14.90 -10.29
C PRO A 536 -7.62 -14.17 -10.15
N ILE A 537 -8.70 -14.84 -10.51
CA ILE A 537 -10.04 -14.24 -10.69
C ILE A 537 -10.98 -14.74 -9.59
N HIS A 538 -10.44 -15.14 -8.44
CA HIS A 538 -11.26 -15.60 -7.31
C HIS A 538 -11.92 -14.40 -6.64
N MET A 539 -13.23 -14.23 -6.84
CA MET A 539 -14.02 -13.12 -6.31
C MET A 539 -15.05 -13.54 -5.25
N GLY A 540 -14.95 -14.77 -4.72
CA GLY A 540 -15.97 -15.37 -3.85
C GLY A 540 -16.40 -14.43 -2.72
N SER A 541 -15.46 -14.04 -1.87
CA SER A 541 -15.77 -13.19 -0.73
C SER A 541 -16.13 -11.75 -1.08
N LEU A 542 -15.46 -11.10 -2.02
CA LEU A 542 -15.82 -9.73 -2.43
C LEU A 542 -17.19 -9.67 -3.12
N SER A 543 -17.65 -10.76 -3.73
CA SER A 543 -19.01 -10.80 -4.29
C SER A 543 -20.10 -10.62 -3.24
N ALA A 544 -19.85 -11.06 -2.01
CA ALA A 544 -20.77 -10.96 -0.88
C ALA A 544 -20.48 -9.77 0.04
N LEU A 545 -19.21 -9.58 0.42
CA LEU A 545 -18.75 -8.55 1.37
C LEU A 545 -18.47 -7.20 0.73
N GLY A 546 -18.24 -7.13 -0.59
CA GLY A 546 -17.94 -5.89 -1.30
C GLY A 546 -18.91 -4.73 -0.98
N PRO A 547 -20.24 -4.94 -1.09
CA PRO A 547 -21.22 -3.91 -0.73
C PRO A 547 -21.11 -3.42 0.72
N ILE A 548 -20.72 -4.30 1.65
CA ILE A 548 -20.52 -3.96 3.06
C ILE A 548 -19.26 -3.13 3.23
N ILE A 549 -18.15 -3.56 2.62
CA ILE A 549 -16.87 -2.84 2.65
C ILE A 549 -17.05 -1.43 2.07
N GLY A 550 -17.82 -1.29 1.00
CA GLY A 550 -18.10 0.00 0.35
C GLY A 550 -18.79 1.03 1.27
N LEU A 551 -19.58 0.60 2.25
CA LEU A 551 -20.21 1.50 3.23
C LEU A 551 -19.21 2.21 4.15
N PHE A 552 -17.97 1.71 4.22
CA PHE A 552 -16.91 2.30 5.04
C PHE A 552 -15.95 3.17 4.24
N TRP A 553 -16.16 3.31 2.92
CA TRP A 553 -15.24 4.05 2.03
C TRP A 553 -15.30 5.57 2.20
N ASP A 554 -16.37 6.10 2.79
CA ASP A 554 -16.52 7.51 3.15
C ASP A 554 -16.46 7.75 4.66
N LEU A 555 -15.99 6.76 5.45
CA LEU A 555 -15.86 6.84 6.90
C LEU A 555 -14.41 7.01 7.37
N ASN A 556 -14.25 7.68 8.51
CA ASN A 556 -12.97 7.78 9.21
C ASN A 556 -12.80 6.62 10.20
N ILE A 557 -12.04 5.58 9.83
CA ILE A 557 -11.78 4.45 10.71
C ILE A 557 -10.71 4.82 11.77
N PRO A 558 -11.00 4.66 13.08
CA PRO A 558 -10.07 4.99 14.15
C PRO A 558 -8.76 4.21 14.07
N LYS A 559 -7.64 4.91 14.25
CA LYS A 559 -6.29 4.33 14.17
C LYS A 559 -6.07 3.25 15.24
N ASP A 560 -6.48 3.53 16.48
CA ASP A 560 -6.27 2.62 17.61
C ASP A 560 -7.01 1.28 17.41
N TRP A 561 -8.20 1.32 16.79
CA TRP A 561 -8.94 0.12 16.44
C TRP A 561 -8.18 -0.74 15.43
N ILE A 562 -7.60 -0.12 14.39
CA ILE A 562 -6.80 -0.82 13.36
C ILE A 562 -5.60 -1.50 14.00
N GLU A 563 -4.87 -0.77 14.87
CA GLU A 563 -3.68 -1.29 15.53
C GLU A 563 -4.02 -2.45 16.48
N SER A 564 -5.07 -2.30 17.30
CA SER A 564 -5.56 -3.36 18.19
C SER A 564 -5.99 -4.59 17.40
N LYS A 565 -6.88 -4.42 16.42
CA LYS A 565 -7.43 -5.54 15.64
C LYS A 565 -6.35 -6.22 14.81
N SER A 566 -5.39 -5.48 14.25
CA SER A 566 -4.22 -6.05 13.57
C SER A 566 -3.40 -6.95 14.51
N GLY A 567 -3.14 -6.48 15.73
CA GLY A 567 -2.43 -7.27 16.74
C GLY A 567 -3.18 -8.54 17.16
N GLU A 568 -4.50 -8.45 17.32
CA GLU A 568 -5.38 -9.59 17.62
C GLU A 568 -5.34 -10.65 16.51
N ILE A 569 -5.45 -10.23 15.25
CA ILE A 569 -5.40 -11.11 14.07
C ILE A 569 -4.07 -11.85 14.03
N ILE A 570 -2.95 -11.14 14.10
CA ILE A 570 -1.61 -11.75 14.06
C ILE A 570 -1.41 -12.71 15.24
N SER A 571 -1.85 -12.33 16.44
CA SER A 571 -1.79 -13.19 17.62
C SER A 571 -2.64 -14.46 17.46
N SER A 572 -3.83 -14.33 16.90
CA SER A 572 -4.70 -15.47 16.56
C SER A 572 -4.04 -16.39 15.54
N ARG A 573 -3.42 -15.81 14.49
CA ARG A 573 -2.72 -16.59 13.47
C ARG A 573 -1.52 -17.34 14.03
N MET A 574 -0.72 -16.70 14.88
CA MET A 574 0.39 -17.37 15.58
C MET A 574 -0.08 -18.57 16.42
N LYS A 575 -1.23 -18.44 17.11
CA LYS A 575 -1.83 -19.55 17.87
C LYS A 575 -2.22 -20.71 16.95
N ALA A 576 -2.82 -20.41 15.80
CA ALA A 576 -3.21 -21.43 14.82
C ALA A 576 -2.00 -22.25 14.32
N PHE A 577 -0.82 -21.62 14.22
CA PHE A 577 0.45 -22.27 13.89
C PHE A 577 1.20 -22.84 15.11
N GLY A 578 0.51 -23.14 16.22
CA GLY A 578 1.09 -23.85 17.38
C GLY A 578 1.77 -22.96 18.43
N LEU A 579 1.84 -21.64 18.25
CA LEU A 579 2.41 -20.71 19.26
C LEU A 579 1.37 -20.33 20.33
N ALA A 580 0.95 -21.31 21.12
CA ALA A 580 -0.13 -21.16 22.09
C ALA A 580 0.22 -20.21 23.25
N SER A 581 1.44 -20.27 23.78
CA SER A 581 1.86 -19.47 24.94
C SER A 581 2.38 -18.08 24.57
N PRO A 582 2.17 -17.05 25.41
CA PRO A 582 2.77 -15.73 25.20
C PRO A 582 4.30 -15.77 25.04
N GLU A 583 4.98 -16.62 25.80
CA GLU A 583 6.44 -16.76 25.73
C GLU A 583 6.92 -17.31 24.37
N SER A 584 6.21 -18.29 23.81
CA SER A 584 6.51 -18.79 22.47
C SER A 584 6.33 -17.71 21.40
N ARG A 585 5.28 -16.89 21.51
CA ARG A 585 5.01 -15.78 20.59
C ARG A 585 6.01 -14.64 20.69
N LYS A 586 6.64 -14.42 21.85
CA LYS A 586 7.64 -13.35 22.04
C LYS A 586 8.83 -13.45 21.09
N ASN A 587 9.19 -14.69 20.72
CA ASN A 587 10.28 -14.96 19.79
C ASN A 587 9.87 -14.89 18.31
N PHE A 588 8.62 -14.57 18.03
CA PHE A 588 8.09 -14.42 16.68
C PHE A 588 7.57 -13.00 16.49
N LYS A 589 7.50 -12.57 15.24
CA LYS A 589 6.68 -11.42 14.87
C LYS A 589 5.88 -11.75 13.62
N GLY A 590 4.74 -11.07 13.51
CA GLY A 590 3.88 -11.15 12.35
C GLY A 590 3.53 -9.75 11.88
N ILE A 591 3.44 -9.59 10.56
CA ILE A 591 3.08 -8.33 9.92
C ILE A 591 2.20 -8.60 8.70
N PHE A 592 1.37 -7.62 8.36
CA PHE A 592 0.67 -7.57 7.07
C PHE A 592 1.60 -7.03 5.98
N THR A 593 1.46 -7.53 4.75
CA THR A 593 2.34 -7.28 3.61
C THR A 593 1.56 -7.11 2.31
N ASN A 594 2.14 -6.44 1.30
CA ASN A 594 1.51 -6.12 0.02
C ASN A 594 1.46 -7.35 -0.89
N GLY A 595 0.66 -8.32 -0.48
CA GLY A 595 0.65 -9.67 -1.01
C GLY A 595 1.86 -10.50 -0.57
N SER A 596 1.83 -11.80 -0.90
CA SER A 596 2.88 -12.74 -0.48
C SER A 596 4.24 -12.49 -1.13
N THR A 597 4.35 -11.69 -2.19
CA THR A 597 5.65 -11.28 -2.73
C THR A 597 6.47 -10.54 -1.67
N MET A 598 5.84 -9.57 -0.99
CA MET A 598 6.49 -8.84 0.10
C MET A 598 6.67 -9.75 1.30
N GLY A 599 5.69 -10.61 1.63
CA GLY A 599 5.85 -11.63 2.67
C GLY A 599 7.07 -12.53 2.45
N ASN A 600 7.24 -13.08 1.24
CA ASN A 600 8.37 -13.94 0.88
C ASN A 600 9.69 -13.18 0.95
N ARG A 601 9.72 -11.92 0.51
CA ARG A 601 10.91 -11.06 0.66
C ARG A 601 11.27 -10.88 2.14
N CYS A 602 10.31 -10.55 2.99
CA CYS A 602 10.52 -10.42 4.43
C CYS A 602 11.05 -11.73 5.03
N GLY A 603 10.41 -12.86 4.71
CA GLY A 603 10.83 -14.19 5.15
C GLY A 603 12.27 -14.54 4.79
N ILE A 604 12.63 -14.34 3.51
CA ILE A 604 13.99 -14.59 3.01
C ILE A 604 15.01 -13.67 3.71
N MET A 605 14.69 -12.38 3.84
CA MET A 605 15.59 -11.41 4.48
C MET A 605 15.80 -11.73 5.95
N THR A 606 14.76 -12.10 6.69
CA THR A 606 14.88 -12.56 8.08
C THR A 606 15.72 -13.83 8.17
N ALA A 607 15.48 -14.83 7.31
CA ALA A 607 16.30 -16.04 7.28
C ALA A 607 17.80 -15.75 7.01
N LEU A 608 18.07 -14.78 6.13
CA LEU A 608 19.42 -14.31 5.81
C LEU A 608 20.05 -13.40 6.89
N GLU A 609 19.27 -12.82 7.81
CA GLU A 609 19.83 -12.17 9.00
C GLU A 609 20.33 -13.23 10.00
N HIS A 610 19.59 -14.34 10.18
CA HIS A 610 20.04 -15.49 10.97
C HIS A 610 21.24 -16.22 10.34
N PHE A 611 21.21 -16.44 9.02
CA PHE A 611 22.22 -17.21 8.29
C PHE A 611 22.71 -16.48 7.04
N PRO A 612 23.60 -15.47 7.16
CA PRO A 612 23.98 -14.58 6.05
C PRO A 612 24.60 -15.25 4.82
N ASP A 613 25.27 -16.38 5.02
CA ASP A 613 26.01 -17.15 4.01
C ASP A 613 25.36 -18.49 3.66
N ALA A 614 24.12 -18.73 4.10
CA ALA A 614 23.41 -19.96 3.81
C ALA A 614 23.17 -20.16 2.30
N PHE A 615 23.10 -21.43 1.90
CA PHE A 615 22.52 -21.81 0.63
C PHE A 615 21.00 -21.86 0.75
N ILE A 616 20.32 -21.29 -0.25
CA ILE A 616 18.87 -21.21 -0.32
C ILE A 616 18.36 -22.15 -1.41
N TYR A 617 17.45 -23.06 -1.04
CA TYR A 617 16.86 -24.01 -1.97
C TYR A 617 15.35 -23.80 -2.07
N PHE A 618 14.83 -23.86 -3.29
CA PHE A 618 13.41 -23.71 -3.60
C PHE A 618 13.09 -24.52 -4.86
N SER A 619 11.82 -24.88 -5.04
CA SER A 619 11.39 -25.64 -6.22
C SER A 619 11.31 -24.75 -7.46
N ALA A 620 11.39 -25.35 -8.65
CA ALA A 620 11.23 -24.63 -9.90
C ALA A 620 9.82 -24.02 -10.09
N GLU A 621 8.82 -24.56 -9.40
CA GLU A 621 7.44 -24.07 -9.35
C GLU A 621 7.19 -23.05 -8.22
N THR A 622 8.19 -22.78 -7.37
CA THR A 622 8.07 -21.73 -6.34
C THR A 622 7.82 -20.37 -7.00
N HIS A 623 6.97 -19.57 -6.36
CA HIS A 623 6.55 -18.27 -6.87
C HIS A 623 7.73 -17.35 -7.25
N TYR A 624 7.60 -16.64 -8.38
CA TYR A 624 8.67 -15.80 -8.94
C TYR A 624 9.24 -14.74 -7.99
N SER A 625 8.48 -14.35 -6.96
CA SER A 625 8.93 -13.43 -5.92
C SER A 625 10.19 -13.92 -5.19
N VAL A 626 10.36 -15.24 -5.05
CA VAL A 626 11.52 -15.84 -4.39
C VAL A 626 12.77 -15.61 -5.24
N ILE A 627 12.78 -16.05 -6.51
CA ILE A 627 13.92 -15.82 -7.40
C ILE A 627 14.19 -14.33 -7.64
N LYS A 628 13.16 -13.48 -7.71
CA LYS A 628 13.29 -12.02 -7.79
C LYS A 628 14.04 -11.46 -6.57
N THR A 629 13.68 -11.89 -5.37
CA THR A 629 14.35 -11.46 -4.13
C THR A 629 15.79 -11.95 -4.08
N LEU A 630 16.04 -13.21 -4.46
CA LEU A 630 17.39 -13.79 -4.46
C LEU A 630 18.31 -13.12 -5.49
N ARG A 631 17.78 -12.72 -6.65
CA ARG A 631 18.53 -11.90 -7.63
C ARG A 631 18.86 -10.51 -7.09
N ASP A 632 17.93 -9.87 -6.38
CA ASP A 632 18.24 -8.60 -5.71
C ASP A 632 19.35 -8.81 -4.67
N CYS A 633 19.32 -9.87 -3.86
CA CYS A 633 20.39 -10.17 -2.91
C CYS A 633 21.74 -10.42 -3.60
N ASP A 634 21.75 -11.21 -4.67
CA ASP A 634 22.98 -11.60 -5.37
C ASP A 634 23.56 -10.45 -6.20
N THR A 635 22.78 -9.93 -7.15
CA THR A 635 23.24 -9.00 -8.19
C THR A 635 23.17 -7.54 -7.72
N LEU A 636 22.07 -7.13 -7.10
CA LEU A 636 21.86 -5.73 -6.74
C LEU A 636 22.64 -5.36 -5.47
N ALA A 637 22.45 -6.15 -4.42
CA ALA A 637 23.09 -5.97 -3.13
C ALA A 637 24.53 -6.54 -3.08
N ASN A 638 24.98 -7.26 -4.11
CA ASN A 638 26.33 -7.82 -4.20
C ASN A 638 26.66 -8.72 -2.99
N ARG A 639 25.65 -9.40 -2.43
CA ARG A 639 25.77 -10.14 -1.15
C ARG A 639 26.74 -11.31 -1.26
N TRP A 640 26.76 -11.99 -2.41
CA TRP A 640 27.56 -13.20 -2.61
C TRP A 640 28.64 -13.07 -3.67
N THR A 641 28.94 -11.85 -4.14
CA THR A 641 30.01 -11.43 -5.07
C THR A 641 31.21 -12.38 -5.12
N ARG A 642 31.86 -12.54 -3.96
CA ARG A 642 33.12 -13.29 -3.80
C ARG A 642 32.95 -14.75 -3.43
N LYS A 643 31.71 -15.18 -3.15
CA LYS A 643 31.36 -16.49 -2.59
C LYS A 643 30.68 -17.39 -3.60
N GLY A 644 30.39 -16.88 -4.81
CA GLY A 644 29.57 -17.53 -5.83
C GLY A 644 28.09 -17.55 -5.45
N THR A 645 27.21 -17.85 -6.39
CA THR A 645 25.77 -17.94 -6.16
C THR A 645 25.46 -18.89 -4.99
N ARG A 646 24.54 -18.45 -4.10
CA ARG A 646 24.13 -19.16 -2.88
C ARG A 646 22.65 -19.56 -2.91
N TYR A 647 22.07 -19.71 -4.08
CA TYR A 647 20.73 -20.25 -4.22
C TYR A 647 20.62 -21.20 -5.41
N SER A 648 19.73 -22.18 -5.28
CA SER A 648 19.52 -23.22 -6.28
C SER A 648 18.01 -23.46 -6.47
N GLN A 649 17.57 -23.35 -7.72
CA GLN A 649 16.23 -23.74 -8.14
C GLN A 649 16.25 -25.24 -8.45
N ILE A 650 15.47 -26.02 -7.71
CA ILE A 650 15.45 -27.47 -7.77
C ILE A 650 14.32 -27.95 -8.69
N SER A 651 14.58 -28.95 -9.51
CA SER A 651 13.57 -29.57 -10.38
C SER A 651 12.37 -30.09 -9.58
N CYS A 652 11.22 -30.18 -10.24
CA CYS A 652 9.97 -30.63 -9.63
C CYS A 652 9.51 -31.97 -10.21
N ALA A 653 8.69 -32.68 -9.43
CA ALA A 653 7.90 -33.80 -9.92
C ALA A 653 6.74 -33.30 -10.80
N SER A 654 6.03 -34.23 -11.46
CA SER A 654 4.95 -33.91 -12.41
C SER A 654 3.75 -33.21 -11.76
N ASN A 655 3.57 -33.33 -10.45
CA ASN A 655 2.56 -32.64 -9.67
C ASN A 655 3.01 -31.23 -9.19
N GLY A 656 4.24 -30.82 -9.52
CA GLY A 656 4.82 -29.52 -9.15
C GLY A 656 5.55 -29.48 -7.80
N SER A 657 5.54 -30.56 -7.00
CA SER A 657 6.30 -30.60 -5.75
C SER A 657 7.80 -30.74 -6.02
N ILE A 658 8.65 -30.23 -5.12
CA ILE A 658 10.10 -30.32 -5.22
C ILE A 658 10.56 -31.79 -5.32
N LEU A 659 11.49 -32.06 -6.24
CA LEU A 659 12.09 -33.38 -6.37
C LEU A 659 13.14 -33.57 -5.26
N VAL A 660 12.78 -34.35 -4.25
CA VAL A 660 13.57 -34.53 -3.03
C VAL A 660 14.97 -35.09 -3.34
N GLU A 661 15.08 -36.02 -4.29
CA GLU A 661 16.36 -36.60 -4.69
C GLU A 661 17.31 -35.54 -5.28
N ALA A 662 16.80 -34.65 -6.12
CA ALA A 662 17.59 -33.56 -6.71
C ALA A 662 18.01 -32.53 -5.66
N LEU A 663 17.12 -32.21 -4.71
CA LEU A 663 17.44 -31.34 -3.57
C LEU A 663 18.60 -31.92 -2.76
N VAL A 664 18.52 -33.20 -2.39
CA VAL A 664 19.56 -33.88 -1.60
C VAL A 664 20.89 -33.90 -2.35
N GLN A 665 20.88 -34.24 -3.65
CA GLN A 665 22.09 -34.26 -4.47
C GLN A 665 22.78 -32.89 -4.52
N GLN A 666 22.01 -31.83 -4.76
CA GLN A 666 22.54 -30.47 -4.80
C GLN A 666 23.08 -30.04 -3.43
N ALA A 667 22.35 -30.30 -2.36
CA ALA A 667 22.76 -29.94 -1.01
C ALA A 667 24.05 -30.68 -0.55
N ILE A 668 24.24 -31.94 -0.94
CA ILE A 668 25.49 -32.68 -0.69
C ILE A 668 26.67 -32.02 -1.43
N ALA A 669 26.46 -31.62 -2.69
CA ALA A 669 27.51 -30.97 -3.48
C ALA A 669 27.94 -29.63 -2.85
N ASP A 670 26.97 -28.81 -2.43
CA ASP A 670 27.21 -27.52 -1.80
C ASP A 670 27.84 -27.67 -0.40
N GLN A 671 27.41 -28.66 0.38
CA GLN A 671 28.03 -28.99 1.68
C GLN A 671 29.50 -29.42 1.50
N LYS A 672 29.80 -30.30 0.54
CA LYS A 672 31.18 -30.72 0.22
C LYS A 672 32.06 -29.53 -0.19
N ARG A 673 31.53 -28.62 -1.01
CA ARG A 673 32.24 -27.37 -1.39
C ARG A 673 32.55 -26.50 -0.18
N CYS A 674 31.60 -26.34 0.75
CA CYS A 674 31.81 -25.62 2.00
C CYS A 674 32.90 -26.27 2.87
N ILE A 675 32.83 -27.59 3.06
CA ILE A 675 33.83 -28.37 3.81
C ILE A 675 35.22 -28.18 3.19
N GLY A 676 35.35 -28.32 1.88
CA GLY A 676 36.63 -28.13 1.16
C GLY A 676 37.19 -26.71 1.26
N SER A 677 36.35 -25.72 1.57
CA SER A 677 36.74 -24.31 1.74
C SER A 677 36.87 -23.88 3.21
N GLY A 678 36.66 -24.79 4.17
CA GLY A 678 36.68 -24.47 5.61
C GLY A 678 35.52 -23.59 6.08
N VAL A 679 34.43 -23.51 5.31
CA VAL A 679 33.26 -22.68 5.64
C VAL A 679 32.14 -23.55 6.18
N LYS A 680 31.48 -23.10 7.25
CA LYS A 680 30.31 -23.80 7.80
C LYS A 680 29.15 -23.78 6.80
N TYR A 681 28.58 -24.94 6.53
CA TYR A 681 27.40 -25.08 5.67
C TYR A 681 26.13 -24.74 6.46
N HIS A 682 25.28 -23.89 5.89
CA HIS A 682 23.95 -23.55 6.37
C HIS A 682 22.95 -23.66 5.24
N MET A 683 21.73 -24.10 5.56
CA MET A 683 20.66 -24.35 4.59
C MET A 683 19.40 -23.59 5.00
N ILE A 684 18.92 -22.72 4.12
CA ILE A 684 17.57 -22.17 4.16
C ILE A 684 16.75 -22.91 3.11
N LEU A 685 15.64 -23.50 3.53
CA LEU A 685 14.74 -24.22 2.66
C LEU A 685 13.43 -23.44 2.51
N LEU A 686 13.06 -23.15 1.26
CA LEU A 686 11.77 -22.57 0.88
C LEU A 686 10.90 -23.71 0.34
N VAL A 687 9.76 -23.91 0.98
CA VAL A 687 8.78 -24.95 0.63
C VAL A 687 7.43 -24.32 0.34
N ASN A 688 6.62 -24.98 -0.47
CA ASN A 688 5.33 -24.48 -0.90
C ASN A 688 4.18 -25.26 -0.26
N MET A 689 3.17 -24.55 0.23
CA MET A 689 1.87 -25.09 0.63
C MET A 689 0.81 -24.49 -0.30
N GLY A 690 0.62 -25.17 -1.43
CA GLY A 690 -0.28 -24.75 -2.49
C GLY A 690 0.37 -23.67 -3.35
N THR A 691 1.27 -24.09 -4.25
CA THR A 691 1.81 -23.18 -5.29
C THR A 691 0.67 -22.51 -6.05
N THR A 692 0.83 -21.25 -6.42
CA THR A 692 -0.25 -20.43 -6.98
C THR A 692 -0.91 -21.00 -8.25
N PHE A 693 -0.20 -21.83 -9.03
CA PHE A 693 -0.68 -22.32 -10.34
C PHE A 693 -1.03 -23.81 -10.34
N VAL A 694 -0.11 -24.66 -9.91
CA VAL A 694 -0.31 -26.13 -9.93
C VAL A 694 -0.88 -26.68 -8.62
N GLY A 695 -1.05 -25.84 -7.59
CA GLY A 695 -1.55 -26.26 -6.28
C GLY A 695 -0.64 -27.26 -5.55
N ALA A 696 0.63 -27.36 -5.94
CA ALA A 696 1.56 -28.32 -5.36
C ALA A 696 1.84 -28.05 -3.89
N ARG A 697 2.00 -29.14 -3.13
CA ARG A 697 2.44 -29.16 -1.74
C ARG A 697 3.76 -29.91 -1.65
N ASP A 698 4.73 -29.33 -0.96
CA ASP A 698 6.00 -29.99 -0.68
C ASP A 698 5.87 -30.86 0.58
N ASP A 699 6.33 -32.12 0.51
CA ASP A 699 6.38 -33.03 1.66
C ASP A 699 7.55 -32.67 2.58
N ILE A 700 7.32 -31.71 3.47
CA ILE A 700 8.34 -31.21 4.41
C ILE A 700 8.90 -32.33 5.29
N VAL A 701 8.05 -33.27 5.72
CA VAL A 701 8.48 -34.40 6.56
C VAL A 701 9.41 -35.32 5.76
N GLY A 702 9.01 -35.70 4.53
CA GLY A 702 9.84 -36.49 3.63
C GLY A 702 11.15 -35.80 3.27
N ILE A 703 11.14 -34.49 2.99
CA ILE A 703 12.35 -33.70 2.73
C ILE A 703 13.29 -33.73 3.94
N TYR A 704 12.77 -33.44 5.13
CA TYR A 704 13.55 -33.42 6.36
C TYR A 704 14.20 -34.78 6.65
N GLN A 705 13.45 -35.87 6.50
CA GLN A 705 13.97 -37.23 6.71
C GLN A 705 15.06 -37.59 5.71
N ASN A 706 14.90 -37.26 4.42
CA ASN A 706 15.89 -37.59 3.39
C ASN A 706 17.18 -36.77 3.52
N LEU A 707 17.08 -35.47 3.85
CA LEU A 707 18.26 -34.64 4.13
C LEU A 707 18.99 -35.12 5.39
N SER A 708 18.26 -35.48 6.45
CA SER A 708 18.83 -36.01 7.69
C SER A 708 19.60 -37.33 7.44
N LYS A 709 19.04 -38.26 6.65
CA LYS A 709 19.73 -39.49 6.21
C LYS A 709 21.02 -39.21 5.44
N ALA A 710 21.07 -38.09 4.70
CA ALA A 710 22.24 -37.65 3.96
C ALA A 710 23.25 -36.85 4.82
N GLY A 711 23.00 -36.68 6.13
CA GLY A 711 23.87 -35.90 7.03
C GLY A 711 23.73 -34.38 6.84
N ILE A 712 22.62 -33.92 6.27
CA ILE A 712 22.33 -32.49 6.04
C ILE A 712 21.28 -32.03 7.04
N GLN A 713 21.61 -30.98 7.78
CA GLN A 713 20.69 -30.31 8.68
C GLN A 713 20.12 -29.05 8.02
N ILE A 714 18.80 -28.89 8.06
CA ILE A 714 18.14 -27.65 7.65
C ILE A 714 18.31 -26.62 8.78
N SER A 715 18.80 -25.43 8.45
CA SER A 715 19.01 -24.35 9.43
C SER A 715 17.77 -23.46 9.61
N TYR A 716 17.01 -23.26 8.55
CA TYR A 716 15.78 -22.46 8.54
C TYR A 716 14.80 -22.98 7.49
N ILE A 717 13.52 -23.10 7.84
CA ILE A 717 12.43 -23.42 6.89
C ILE A 717 11.50 -22.22 6.78
N HIS A 718 11.23 -21.80 5.55
CA HIS A 718 10.21 -20.82 5.22
C HIS A 718 9.15 -21.45 4.29
N VAL A 719 7.88 -21.34 4.64
CA VAL A 719 6.77 -21.92 3.87
C VAL A 719 6.01 -20.81 3.14
N ASP A 720 5.98 -20.88 1.80
CA ASP A 720 5.08 -20.07 0.97
C ASP A 720 3.70 -20.75 0.89
N GLY A 721 2.75 -20.24 1.66
CA GLY A 721 1.37 -20.73 1.74
C GLY A 721 0.40 -20.00 0.83
N ALA A 722 0.80 -19.71 -0.40
CA ALA A 722 0.04 -18.91 -1.33
C ALA A 722 -1.44 -19.30 -1.48
N LEU A 723 -1.78 -20.59 -1.49
CA LEU A 723 -3.17 -21.05 -1.59
C LEU A 723 -3.66 -21.67 -0.28
N ASP A 724 -2.94 -22.66 0.26
CA ASP A 724 -3.53 -23.53 1.28
C ASP A 724 -3.72 -22.85 2.64
N PHE A 725 -2.83 -21.91 3.02
CA PHE A 725 -2.93 -21.17 4.28
C PHE A 725 -4.10 -20.18 4.33
N GLY A 726 -4.79 -19.98 3.20
CA GLY A 726 -6.10 -19.33 3.20
C GLY A 726 -7.18 -20.14 3.93
N PHE A 727 -7.04 -21.46 4.05
CA PHE A 727 -8.08 -22.32 4.61
C PHE A 727 -7.68 -22.97 5.93
N GLU A 728 -6.48 -23.53 6.02
CA GLU A 728 -5.99 -24.27 7.18
C GLU A 728 -4.47 -24.18 7.29
N THR A 729 -3.89 -24.60 8.41
CA THR A 729 -2.43 -24.58 8.61
C THR A 729 -1.71 -25.78 7.99
N CYS A 730 -2.45 -26.75 7.44
CA CYS A 730 -1.92 -27.98 6.82
C CYS A 730 -0.96 -28.77 7.72
N GLY A 731 -1.17 -28.72 9.04
CA GLY A 731 -0.31 -29.42 10.01
C GLY A 731 1.08 -28.78 10.20
N ILE A 732 1.24 -27.52 9.78
CA ILE A 732 2.46 -26.74 9.99
C ILE A 732 2.44 -26.08 11.36
N GLU A 733 3.56 -26.23 12.07
CA GLU A 733 3.78 -25.63 13.38
C GLU A 733 5.03 -24.75 13.34
N LEU A 734 4.92 -23.55 13.90
CA LEU A 734 6.03 -22.62 14.04
C LEU A 734 6.89 -22.97 15.26
N GLY A 735 8.20 -22.82 15.14
CA GLY A 735 9.13 -23.02 16.25
C GLY A 735 10.56 -22.55 15.96
N PRO A 736 11.43 -22.57 16.99
CA PRO A 736 12.81 -22.10 16.85
C PRO A 736 13.62 -22.94 15.87
N CYS A 737 14.70 -22.37 15.34
CA CYS A 737 15.58 -23.04 14.36
C CYS A 737 16.06 -24.41 14.86
N GLY A 738 15.89 -25.45 14.04
CA GLY A 738 16.35 -26.81 14.33
C GLY A 738 15.50 -27.57 15.36
N ALA A 739 14.39 -27.01 15.84
CA ALA A 739 13.47 -27.72 16.71
C ALA A 739 12.52 -28.65 15.94
N ALA A 740 12.06 -29.68 16.64
CA ALA A 740 11.03 -30.60 16.17
C ALA A 740 9.84 -30.56 17.13
N SER A 741 8.65 -30.86 16.61
CA SER A 741 7.45 -31.06 17.43
C SER A 741 7.59 -32.31 18.30
N ASN A 742 6.64 -32.50 19.22
CA ASN A 742 6.60 -33.69 20.07
C ASN A 742 6.51 -35.00 19.27
N ASP A 743 5.91 -34.95 18.08
CA ASP A 743 5.80 -36.09 17.15
C ASP A 743 7.02 -36.23 16.23
N GLY A 744 8.09 -35.46 16.48
CA GLY A 744 9.32 -35.49 15.70
C GLY A 744 9.25 -34.85 14.32
N LYS A 745 8.18 -34.09 14.01
CA LYS A 745 8.07 -33.32 12.77
C LYS A 745 8.91 -32.05 12.86
N PRO A 746 9.54 -31.57 11.77
CA PRO A 746 10.30 -30.33 11.81
C PRO A 746 9.39 -29.13 12.08
N LEU A 747 9.78 -28.23 12.99
CA LEU A 747 9.13 -26.95 13.18
C LEU A 747 9.64 -25.93 12.15
N VAL A 748 8.74 -25.05 11.72
CA VAL A 748 9.00 -24.04 10.68
C VAL A 748 9.33 -22.69 11.30
N GLN A 749 10.24 -21.93 10.70
CA GLN A 749 10.67 -20.64 11.25
C GLN A 749 9.96 -19.46 10.58
N GLY A 750 9.43 -19.61 9.37
CA GLY A 750 8.57 -18.57 8.81
C GLY A 750 7.51 -19.10 7.85
N VAL A 751 6.40 -18.38 7.76
CA VAL A 751 5.27 -18.67 6.87
C VAL A 751 4.79 -17.41 6.19
N THR A 752 4.31 -17.52 4.96
CA THR A 752 3.61 -16.44 4.26
C THR A 752 2.21 -16.87 3.82
N ILE A 753 1.27 -15.94 3.89
CA ILE A 753 -0.15 -16.16 3.58
C ILE A 753 -0.58 -15.14 2.52
N SER A 754 -1.40 -15.54 1.55
CA SER A 754 -1.97 -14.63 0.54
C SER A 754 -3.48 -14.49 0.69
N HIS A 755 -3.98 -13.28 0.96
CA HIS A 755 -5.42 -13.05 1.13
C HIS A 755 -6.16 -12.90 -0.20
N HIS A 756 -5.54 -12.28 -1.19
CA HIS A 756 -6.15 -12.10 -2.53
C HIS A 756 -6.12 -13.35 -3.42
N LYS A 757 -5.66 -14.49 -2.90
CA LYS A 757 -5.63 -15.76 -3.64
C LYS A 757 -6.80 -16.63 -3.21
N ALA A 758 -6.55 -17.59 -2.33
CA ALA A 758 -7.57 -18.51 -1.83
C ALA A 758 -8.76 -17.82 -1.16
N LEU A 759 -8.54 -16.75 -0.40
CA LEU A 759 -9.62 -16.03 0.27
C LEU A 759 -10.36 -15.05 -0.66
N GLY A 760 -9.83 -14.74 -1.85
CA GLY A 760 -10.48 -13.82 -2.80
C GLY A 760 -10.72 -12.41 -2.23
N GLN A 761 -9.84 -11.96 -1.33
CA GLN A 761 -9.91 -10.67 -0.65
C GLN A 761 -9.09 -9.60 -1.38
N MET A 762 -8.93 -8.44 -0.74
CA MET A 762 -8.01 -7.41 -1.20
C MET A 762 -6.56 -7.88 -1.27
N VAL A 763 -5.75 -7.19 -2.09
CA VAL A 763 -4.32 -7.47 -2.22
C VAL A 763 -3.59 -7.14 -0.92
N SER A 764 -3.58 -8.14 -0.05
CA SER A 764 -2.77 -8.23 1.15
C SER A 764 -2.26 -9.66 1.35
N GLY A 765 -1.37 -9.80 2.34
CA GLY A 765 -0.85 -11.07 2.82
C GLY A 765 -0.26 -10.90 4.21
N GLU A 766 0.11 -12.02 4.83
CA GLU A 766 0.77 -12.04 6.15
C GLU A 766 2.12 -12.70 6.02
N VAL A 767 3.05 -12.31 6.88
CA VAL A 767 4.28 -13.07 7.13
C VAL A 767 4.48 -13.19 8.63
N LEU A 768 4.74 -14.41 9.10
CA LEU A 768 5.17 -14.70 10.46
C LEU A 768 6.58 -15.25 10.41
N CYS A 769 7.50 -14.74 11.23
CA CYS A 769 8.89 -15.18 11.26
C CYS A 769 9.44 -15.29 12.68
N PHE A 770 10.30 -16.28 12.89
CA PHE A 770 11.15 -16.43 14.07
C PHE A 770 12.17 -15.28 14.12
N SER A 771 12.07 -14.46 15.16
CA SER A 771 12.79 -13.21 15.33
C SER A 771 12.96 -12.87 16.84
N PRO A 772 13.74 -13.67 17.59
CA PRO A 772 13.91 -13.51 19.04
C PRO A 772 14.61 -12.20 19.44
N GLU A 773 15.53 -11.72 18.62
CA GLU A 773 16.26 -10.46 18.83
C GLU A 773 15.57 -9.25 18.16
N ASN A 774 14.30 -9.40 17.76
CA ASN A 774 13.59 -8.41 16.94
C ASN A 774 14.33 -8.10 15.62
N GLN A 775 15.02 -9.10 15.06
CA GLN A 775 15.65 -9.12 13.73
C GLN A 775 14.64 -9.45 12.62
N LEU A 776 13.39 -9.01 12.73
CA LEU A 776 12.74 -8.65 11.49
C LEU A 776 13.37 -7.32 11.17
N PRO A 777 13.80 -7.06 9.93
CA PRO A 777 14.15 -5.70 9.58
C PRO A 777 12.94 -4.86 9.99
N SER A 778 13.05 -4.09 11.08
CA SER A 778 11.96 -3.32 11.69
C SER A 778 11.40 -2.27 10.73
N SER A 779 12.07 -2.14 9.59
CA SER A 779 11.76 -1.31 8.46
C SER A 779 10.99 -2.03 7.34
N LEU A 780 10.93 -3.37 7.35
CA LEU A 780 10.01 -4.16 6.53
C LEU A 780 8.64 -4.34 7.19
N SER A 781 8.53 -4.15 8.52
CA SER A 781 7.24 -4.19 9.24
C SER A 781 6.27 -3.06 8.87
N ASN A 782 6.77 -2.01 8.22
CA ASN A 782 5.97 -0.88 7.77
C ASN A 782 5.57 -0.96 6.29
N LEU A 783 6.09 -1.94 5.52
CA LEU A 783 5.70 -2.20 4.11
C LEU A 783 4.33 -2.87 3.98
N VAL A 784 3.38 -2.33 4.74
CA VAL A 784 1.99 -2.72 4.78
C VAL A 784 1.30 -2.11 3.55
N PRO A 785 0.51 -2.88 2.78
CA PRO A 785 -0.37 -2.36 1.76
C PRO A 785 -1.48 -1.59 2.46
N ARG A 786 -1.54 -0.30 2.19
CA ARG A 786 -2.54 0.61 2.75
C ARG A 786 -2.95 1.56 1.65
N ALA A 787 -3.69 1.06 0.66
CA ALA A 787 -4.69 1.96 0.07
C ALA A 787 -5.63 2.42 1.19
N PHE A 788 -5.91 1.52 2.14
CA PHE A 788 -6.69 1.76 3.33
C PHE A 788 -6.32 0.74 4.42
N SER A 789 -5.28 0.96 5.24
CA SER A 789 -5.10 0.13 6.46
C SER A 789 -6.37 -0.04 7.27
N ARG A 790 -7.14 1.05 7.26
CA ARG A 790 -8.48 1.21 7.77
C ARG A 790 -9.39 0.05 7.34
N LEU A 791 -9.42 -0.24 6.05
CA LEU A 791 -10.34 -1.22 5.46
C LEU A 791 -9.71 -2.61 5.29
N GLY A 792 -8.38 -2.70 5.24
CA GLY A 792 -7.63 -3.96 5.28
C GLY A 792 -7.97 -4.75 6.53
N SER A 793 -7.78 -4.14 7.70
CA SER A 793 -8.12 -4.77 8.98
C SER A 793 -9.62 -5.06 9.12
N LEU A 794 -10.50 -4.24 8.55
CA LEU A 794 -11.94 -4.49 8.55
C LEU A 794 -12.31 -5.70 7.67
N THR A 795 -11.76 -5.77 6.47
CA THR A 795 -11.99 -6.87 5.53
C THR A 795 -11.40 -8.16 6.07
N GLU A 796 -10.19 -8.11 6.61
CA GLU A 796 -9.55 -9.26 7.27
C GLU A 796 -10.33 -9.67 8.51
N PHE A 797 -10.81 -8.74 9.33
CA PHE A 797 -11.69 -9.03 10.45
C PHE A 797 -12.97 -9.76 10.01
N MET A 798 -13.64 -9.25 8.96
CA MET A 798 -14.82 -9.90 8.38
C MET A 798 -14.49 -11.28 7.80
N SER A 799 -13.29 -11.47 7.25
CA SER A 799 -12.86 -12.73 6.60
C SER A 799 -12.39 -13.79 7.60
N LEU A 800 -11.62 -13.39 8.61
CA LEU A 800 -11.05 -14.29 9.61
C LEU A 800 -12.10 -14.88 10.54
N ALA A 801 -13.19 -14.15 10.76
CA ALA A 801 -14.33 -14.68 11.47
C ALA A 801 -15.21 -15.61 10.61
N THR A 802 -14.82 -15.84 9.35
CA THR A 802 -15.48 -16.75 8.39
C THR A 802 -14.64 -17.95 7.96
N CYS A 803 -13.35 -18.00 8.33
CA CYS A 803 -12.57 -19.23 8.22
C CYS A 803 -13.01 -20.22 9.31
N PRO A 804 -13.09 -21.53 8.99
CA PRO A 804 -13.57 -22.57 9.91
C PRO A 804 -12.76 -22.69 11.22
#